data_AF-A0A9P1BF10-F1
#
_entry.id   AF-A0A9P1BF10-F1
#
_cell.length_a   1.000
_cell.length_b   1.000
_cell.length_c   1.000
_cell.angle_alpha   90.00
_cell.angle_beta   90.00
_cell.angle_gamma   90.00
#
_symmetry.space_group_name_H-M   'P 1'
#
loop_
_entity.id
_entity.type
_entity.pdbx_description
1 polymer ?
#
loop_
_entity_poly.entity_id
_entity_poly.type
_entity_poly.pdbx_seq_one_letter_code
_entity_poly.pdbx_strand_id
1 'polypeptide(L)'
;MTSQLGDIVGYVDQLAELDTEGVEPMAHAVDVANVFRADEVRPSLPREEALANAPEADGECYLDNAGYMNNADVLNATATELLSWLDAGECTSVEITQAYLDRIAEHDERIGAFLRVNNDAALEQAAAIDARRKKGDSLGPLAGVPVAVKDLLCTRGEPTTCASKILSEFRPPYDATVIEKLRKADAVLIGKTNLDEFAMGGSTENSAMQPTRNPWDTDRIPGGSSGGAAACVAASMAPLSVGTDTGGSIRQPAGLCGVTGMKPTYGRVSRFGLVAFASSLDQIGPLAHTAEDTARLLEVLAGHDKHDATSLDREVPTYSQTIGQPLEGLRIGIVPEQFEEGVSEDIKSSVREALKVYESLGATVSEIKLPHSKYSVATYYVIGSCEASSNLARYDGVHYGYRTSSKEPTRDEGASEADNALVSMYRRSRAEGLGAEVKRRIMLGTYALSAGYYDAYYLKAMKVRRLIRQDFDQAFEQVDVIAGPVTATTAFKIGEKVDDPLSMYLVDLFTVSANLAGICGLSVPCGFDGAGLPIGMQLQAPPLAEALAVSTPYDIVIGLEVHVQLATESKLFCGCSTKFGSPPNTQTCPVCIGMPGSLPVMNRRAFELALRTAMALNCEIAPFTKWDRKNYYYPDLPKGYQISQFDLPFSHDGYVEIADPQSDAESRRVGIIRAHLEEDAGKSMHDEQAGTADSRIDLNRVGTPLLEIVTEPDIRSPEDAKLFLTELKLLLTYLGVSDCNMQEGSLRVDANINLHVHADGEKIPTPIVEVKNMNSFRAVERALAYEATRQFDEWEETGKRMGDVPKQTHGWDDAANVTRPQRYKEESSDYRYFPDPDLVPVTVTGAEIESVRQGLGESPAGLRARLQAEYELTPYDADVIVGQGRELVDYFIETATVAGNARTAGNWVQQYVLRTLNEKDIAIDAYPVSAKELGRLIEMVVAGKLDTTRGRDVLGEMVDSGCSVDEAIKARGIEEVDESTLVDLCRELLSKNPKVVDDLKEGKQKAVGALIGQAKKQNPNVNPGRVREICIELVNEM
;
A
#
# COMPACT_ATOMS: atom_id res chain seq x y z
N MET A 1 -33.69 -11.13 -34.51
CA MET A 1 -32.68 -12.17 -34.20
C MET A 1 -32.13 -12.82 -35.47
N THR A 2 -32.96 -13.36 -36.38
CA THR A 2 -32.49 -14.02 -37.63
C THR A 2 -31.78 -13.07 -38.61
N SER A 3 -32.25 -11.82 -38.78
CA SER A 3 -31.58 -10.82 -39.63
C SER A 3 -30.19 -10.43 -39.08
N GLN A 4 -30.13 -10.07 -37.79
CA GLN A 4 -28.87 -9.75 -37.09
C GLN A 4 -27.85 -10.89 -37.12
N LEU A 5 -28.29 -12.15 -37.02
CA LEU A 5 -27.41 -13.31 -37.17
C LEU A 5 -26.84 -13.40 -38.59
N GLY A 6 -27.62 -13.08 -39.62
CA GLY A 6 -27.17 -13.02 -41.01
C GLY A 6 -26.10 -11.96 -41.23
N ASP A 7 -26.26 -10.77 -40.66
CA ASP A 7 -25.28 -9.68 -40.74
C ASP A 7 -23.95 -10.06 -40.06
N ILE A 8 -24.03 -10.74 -38.91
CA ILE A 8 -22.84 -11.24 -38.18
C ILE A 8 -22.13 -12.34 -38.98
N VAL A 9 -22.87 -13.29 -39.56
CA VAL A 9 -22.31 -14.34 -40.42
C VAL A 9 -21.60 -13.72 -41.62
N GLY A 10 -22.24 -12.76 -42.29
CA GLY A 10 -21.62 -12.03 -43.40
C GLY A 10 -20.35 -11.26 -42.99
N TYR A 11 -20.31 -10.70 -41.79
CA TYR A 11 -19.10 -10.05 -41.28
C TYR A 11 -17.98 -11.04 -40.99
N VAL A 12 -18.25 -12.25 -40.47
CA VAL A 12 -17.20 -13.25 -40.21
C VAL A 12 -16.74 -13.98 -41.47
N ASP A 13 -17.54 -13.99 -42.53
CA ASP A 13 -17.17 -14.57 -43.83
C ASP A 13 -15.95 -13.86 -44.46
N GLN A 14 -15.61 -12.64 -44.02
CA GLN A 14 -14.36 -11.97 -44.41
C GLN A 14 -13.10 -12.79 -44.07
N LEU A 15 -13.17 -13.71 -43.08
CA LEU A 15 -12.06 -14.60 -42.75
C LEU A 15 -11.78 -15.61 -43.88
N ALA A 16 -12.78 -15.95 -44.70
CA ALA A 16 -12.63 -16.88 -45.81
C ALA A 16 -11.73 -16.31 -46.93
N GLU A 17 -11.64 -14.99 -47.04
CA GLU A 17 -10.83 -14.30 -48.06
C GLU A 17 -9.32 -14.35 -47.76
N LEU A 18 -8.94 -14.58 -46.51
CA LEU A 18 -7.53 -14.61 -46.10
C LEU A 18 -6.90 -15.96 -46.44
N ASP A 19 -5.75 -15.99 -47.11
CA ASP A 19 -5.03 -17.25 -47.32
C ASP A 19 -4.44 -17.76 -46.00
N THR A 20 -4.75 -19.00 -45.65
CA THR A 20 -4.23 -19.68 -44.45
C THR A 20 -3.67 -21.05 -44.79
N GLU A 21 -3.32 -21.29 -46.06
CA GLU A 21 -2.60 -22.50 -46.47
C GLU A 21 -1.22 -22.52 -45.78
N GLY A 22 -0.83 -23.67 -45.22
CA GLY A 22 0.42 -23.79 -44.45
C GLY A 22 0.44 -23.15 -43.06
N VAL A 23 -0.63 -22.48 -42.62
CA VAL A 23 -0.75 -21.94 -41.26
C VAL A 23 -1.34 -23.00 -40.33
N GLU A 24 -0.60 -23.35 -39.28
CA GLU A 24 -1.08 -24.24 -38.21
C GLU A 24 -1.99 -23.50 -37.23
N PRO A 25 -3.10 -24.12 -36.79
CA PRO A 25 -4.01 -23.51 -35.82
C PRO A 25 -3.33 -23.33 -34.46
N MET A 26 -3.67 -22.25 -33.74
CA MET A 26 -3.09 -21.94 -32.43
C MET A 26 -4.13 -22.08 -31.31
N ALA A 27 -4.07 -23.19 -30.56
CA ALA A 27 -4.95 -23.46 -29.41
C ALA A 27 -4.60 -22.64 -28.16
N HIS A 28 -3.30 -22.37 -27.96
CA HIS A 28 -2.79 -21.60 -26.81
C HIS A 28 -1.88 -20.49 -27.31
N ALA A 29 -2.05 -19.29 -26.76
CA ALA A 29 -1.27 -18.12 -27.13
C ALA A 29 0.12 -18.08 -26.46
N VAL A 30 0.34 -18.84 -25.39
CA VAL A 30 1.64 -18.95 -24.69
C VAL A 30 1.96 -20.43 -24.55
N ASP A 31 3.23 -20.81 -24.68
CA ASP A 31 3.67 -22.20 -24.48
C ASP A 31 3.44 -22.62 -23.02
N VAL A 32 2.38 -23.41 -22.81
CA VAL A 32 2.09 -24.02 -21.52
C VAL A 32 2.83 -25.35 -21.45
N ALA A 33 3.65 -25.57 -20.42
CA ALA A 33 4.24 -26.88 -20.17
C ALA A 33 3.10 -27.89 -20.02
N ASN A 34 3.10 -28.93 -20.85
CA ASN A 34 2.03 -29.92 -20.86
C ASN A 34 2.10 -30.78 -19.59
N VAL A 35 1.37 -30.42 -18.53
CA VAL A 35 1.42 -31.10 -17.23
C VAL A 35 0.40 -32.25 -17.10
N PHE A 36 -0.01 -32.88 -18.22
CA PHE A 36 -0.72 -34.15 -18.13
C PHE A 36 0.25 -35.23 -17.61
N ARG A 37 0.32 -35.40 -16.29
CA ARG A 37 0.89 -36.59 -15.66
C ARG A 37 -0.17 -37.69 -15.59
N ALA A 38 0.28 -38.91 -15.88
CA ALA A 38 -0.49 -40.14 -15.82
C ALA A 38 -1.09 -40.39 -14.43
N ASP A 39 -2.39 -40.69 -14.41
CA ASP A 39 -3.14 -41.54 -13.47
C ASP A 39 -2.47 -41.81 -12.11
N GLU A 40 -2.49 -40.84 -11.19
CA GLU A 40 -2.36 -41.12 -9.76
C GLU A 40 -3.64 -40.73 -9.03
N VAL A 41 -4.44 -41.74 -8.68
CA VAL A 41 -5.61 -41.60 -7.81
C VAL A 41 -5.12 -41.31 -6.39
N ARG A 42 -5.30 -40.08 -5.92
CA ARG A 42 -5.14 -39.72 -4.50
C ARG A 42 -6.50 -39.75 -3.78
N PRO A 43 -6.62 -40.39 -2.61
CA PRO A 43 -7.89 -40.46 -1.89
C PRO A 43 -8.26 -39.09 -1.30
N SER A 44 -9.53 -38.72 -1.40
CA SER A 44 -10.10 -37.53 -0.76
C SER A 44 -10.22 -37.70 0.75
N LEU A 45 -9.91 -36.66 1.50
CA LEU A 45 -10.13 -36.58 2.95
C LEU A 45 -11.63 -36.67 3.31
N PRO A 46 -12.02 -37.38 4.39
CA PRO A 46 -13.41 -37.45 4.84
C PRO A 46 -13.93 -36.13 5.41
N ARG A 47 -15.22 -35.90 5.20
CA ARG A 47 -16.02 -34.72 5.62
C ARG A 47 -15.94 -34.37 7.12
N GLU A 48 -15.53 -35.30 7.97
CA GLU A 48 -15.50 -35.11 9.44
C GLU A 48 -14.27 -34.34 9.94
N GLU A 49 -13.13 -34.35 9.21
CA GLU A 49 -11.95 -33.52 9.58
C GLU A 49 -12.07 -32.06 9.13
N ALA A 50 -12.95 -31.76 8.17
CA ALA A 50 -13.17 -30.41 7.65
C ALA A 50 -14.18 -29.58 8.47
N LEU A 51 -14.85 -30.17 9.47
CA LEU A 51 -15.95 -29.54 10.20
C LEU A 51 -15.61 -29.17 11.67
N ALA A 52 -14.37 -29.37 12.12
CA ALA A 52 -14.00 -29.21 13.54
C ALA A 52 -13.56 -27.79 13.97
N ASN A 53 -13.50 -26.78 13.10
CA ASN A 53 -12.92 -25.47 13.44
C ASN A 53 -13.79 -24.24 13.09
N ALA A 54 -15.10 -24.28 13.34
CA ALA A 54 -15.96 -23.09 13.24
C ALA A 54 -16.23 -22.49 14.64
N PRO A 55 -15.87 -21.22 14.92
CA PRO A 55 -16.34 -20.51 16.11
C PRO A 55 -17.76 -19.97 15.91
N GLU A 56 -18.57 -20.04 16.96
CA GLU A 56 -19.89 -19.41 17.09
C GLU A 56 -19.75 -17.89 17.34
N ALA A 57 -20.62 -17.12 16.69
CA ALA A 57 -20.80 -15.69 16.90
C ALA A 57 -21.62 -15.42 18.17
N ASP A 58 -21.20 -14.44 18.98
CA ASP A 58 -22.06 -13.69 19.90
C ASP A 58 -21.34 -12.44 20.45
N GLY A 59 -21.98 -11.28 20.30
CA GLY A 59 -22.08 -10.28 21.38
C GLY A 59 -21.27 -8.98 21.32
N GLU A 60 -21.94 -7.92 20.86
CA GLU A 60 -21.89 -6.50 21.27
C GLU A 60 -20.59 -5.68 21.11
N CYS A 61 -20.59 -4.80 20.09
CA CYS A 61 -19.68 -3.67 19.95
C CYS A 61 -20.30 -2.38 20.50
N TYR A 62 -19.59 -1.73 21.41
CA TYR A 62 -19.55 -0.28 21.57
C TYR A 62 -18.09 0.10 21.66
N LEU A 63 -17.65 1.12 20.92
CA LEU A 63 -16.70 2.12 21.43
C LEU A 63 -16.78 3.41 20.58
N ASP A 64 -16.73 4.52 21.33
CA ASP A 64 -16.84 5.92 20.95
C ASP A 64 -15.72 6.42 20.02
N ASN A 65 -16.13 7.36 19.18
CA ASN A 65 -15.35 8.16 18.25
C ASN A 65 -14.32 9.06 18.96
N ALA A 66 -13.09 9.11 18.44
CA ALA A 66 -12.21 10.25 18.61
C ALA A 66 -11.21 10.38 17.44
N GLY A 67 -11.37 11.44 16.63
CA GLY A 67 -10.28 12.04 15.85
C GLY A 67 -10.17 11.66 14.36
N TYR A 68 -11.27 11.71 13.59
CA TYR A 68 -11.24 11.34 12.17
C TYR A 68 -10.52 12.35 11.26
N MET A 69 -9.78 11.81 10.29
CA MET A 69 -9.53 12.47 9.00
C MET A 69 -10.85 12.68 8.25
N ASN A 70 -10.93 13.71 7.42
CA ASN A 70 -12.15 14.01 6.67
C ASN A 70 -12.40 12.90 5.62
N ASN A 71 -13.65 12.42 5.48
CA ASN A 71 -14.04 11.42 4.47
C ASN A 71 -13.60 11.80 3.05
N ALA A 72 -13.53 13.10 2.75
CA ALA A 72 -13.04 13.56 1.45
C ALA A 72 -11.55 13.21 1.20
N ASP A 73 -10.72 13.18 2.24
CA ASP A 73 -9.29 12.87 2.10
C ASP A 73 -9.08 11.38 1.85
N VAL A 74 -9.85 10.52 2.54
CA VAL A 74 -9.87 9.05 2.33
C VAL A 74 -10.33 8.68 0.92
N LEU A 75 -11.40 9.29 0.43
CA LEU A 75 -11.98 8.96 -0.87
C LEU A 75 -11.14 9.45 -2.07
N ASN A 76 -10.26 10.44 -1.85
CA ASN A 76 -9.36 10.97 -2.86
C ASN A 76 -7.97 10.33 -2.83
N ALA A 77 -7.65 9.56 -1.78
CA ALA A 77 -6.38 8.86 -1.65
C ALA A 77 -6.29 7.66 -2.60
N THR A 78 -5.10 7.44 -3.13
CA THR A 78 -4.71 6.20 -3.80
C THR A 78 -4.67 5.04 -2.81
N ALA A 79 -4.79 3.80 -3.31
CA ALA A 79 -4.65 2.62 -2.45
C ALA A 79 -3.28 2.56 -1.76
N THR A 80 -2.24 3.03 -2.45
CA THR A 80 -0.89 3.19 -1.93
C THR A 80 -0.83 4.17 -0.74
N GLU A 81 -1.46 5.34 -0.86
CA GLU A 81 -1.56 6.31 0.25
C GLU A 81 -2.37 5.74 1.43
N LEU A 82 -3.49 5.06 1.16
CA LEU A 82 -4.30 4.41 2.19
C LEU A 82 -3.50 3.35 2.97
N LEU A 83 -2.69 2.55 2.29
CA LEU A 83 -1.77 1.59 2.93
C LEU A 83 -0.77 2.31 3.83
N SER A 84 -0.16 3.39 3.33
CA SER A 84 0.78 4.19 4.12
C SER A 84 0.12 4.75 5.39
N TRP A 85 -1.13 5.23 5.29
CA TRP A 85 -1.86 5.75 6.44
C TRP A 85 -2.24 4.67 7.45
N LEU A 86 -2.65 3.48 6.96
CA LEU A 86 -2.91 2.31 7.80
C LEU A 86 -1.66 1.83 8.54
N ASP A 87 -0.52 1.82 7.87
CA ASP A 87 0.77 1.42 8.44
C ASP A 87 1.28 2.45 9.46
N ALA A 88 1.05 3.74 9.20
CA ALA A 88 1.36 4.83 10.13
C ALA A 88 0.35 4.95 11.30
N GLY A 89 -0.76 4.22 11.26
CA GLY A 89 -1.86 4.35 12.23
C GLY A 89 -2.59 5.70 12.15
N GLU A 90 -2.51 6.40 11.02
CA GLU A 90 -3.21 7.67 10.76
C GLU A 90 -4.71 7.47 10.50
N CYS A 91 -5.10 6.27 10.08
CA CYS A 91 -6.48 5.83 9.98
C CYS A 91 -6.58 4.32 10.27
N THR A 92 -7.80 3.83 10.52
CA THR A 92 -8.07 2.40 10.65
C THR A 92 -8.76 1.83 9.41
N SER A 93 -8.67 0.52 9.21
CA SER A 93 -9.32 -0.17 8.10
C SER A 93 -10.84 -0.04 8.18
N VAL A 94 -11.41 -0.04 9.39
CA VAL A 94 -12.85 0.20 9.60
C VAL A 94 -13.23 1.60 9.11
N GLU A 95 -12.43 2.63 9.40
CA GLU A 95 -12.70 4.01 8.97
C GLU A 95 -12.66 4.13 7.44
N ILE A 96 -11.62 3.57 6.82
CA ILE A 96 -11.50 3.55 5.35
C ILE A 96 -12.69 2.80 4.74
N THR A 97 -12.97 1.60 5.24
CA THR A 97 -14.07 0.77 4.72
C THR A 97 -15.40 1.49 4.87
N GLN A 98 -15.66 2.09 6.02
CA GLN A 98 -16.90 2.85 6.25
C GLN A 98 -17.03 4.03 5.29
N ALA A 99 -15.96 4.78 5.03
CA ALA A 99 -16.00 5.90 4.08
C ALA A 99 -16.42 5.45 2.66
N TYR A 100 -15.88 4.32 2.19
CA TYR A 100 -16.28 3.76 0.89
C TYR A 100 -17.71 3.18 0.90
N LEU A 101 -18.14 2.53 1.99
CA LEU A 101 -19.53 2.05 2.12
C LEU A 101 -20.53 3.22 2.15
N ASP A 102 -20.20 4.32 2.82
CA ASP A 102 -21.01 5.55 2.82
C ASP A 102 -21.10 6.14 1.41
N ARG A 103 -19.98 6.18 0.69
CA ARG A 103 -19.94 6.63 -0.71
C ARG A 103 -20.80 5.77 -1.63
N ILE A 104 -20.75 4.45 -1.45
CA ILE A 104 -21.61 3.50 -2.18
C ILE A 104 -23.09 3.80 -1.88
N ALA A 105 -23.46 3.97 -0.61
CA ALA A 105 -24.83 4.27 -0.21
C ALA A 105 -25.36 5.58 -0.82
N GLU A 106 -24.50 6.59 -1.00
CA GLU A 106 -24.87 7.90 -1.57
C GLU A 106 -25.01 7.90 -3.11
N HIS A 107 -24.18 7.11 -3.82
CA HIS A 107 -24.04 7.23 -5.27
C HIS A 107 -24.50 6.02 -6.06
N ASP A 108 -24.45 4.80 -5.51
CA ASP A 108 -24.62 3.60 -6.33
C ASP A 108 -26.06 3.39 -6.80
N GLU A 109 -27.08 3.93 -6.11
CA GLU A 109 -28.46 3.92 -6.63
C GLU A 109 -28.55 4.62 -8.01
N ARG A 110 -27.73 5.65 -8.22
CA ARG A 110 -27.66 6.38 -9.49
C ARG A 110 -26.70 5.75 -10.48
N ILE A 111 -25.63 5.09 -10.03
CA ILE A 111 -24.59 4.54 -10.90
C ILE A 111 -24.86 3.07 -11.28
N GLY A 112 -25.34 2.24 -10.35
CA GLY A 112 -25.65 0.83 -10.57
C GLY A 112 -24.42 -0.07 -10.70
N ALA A 113 -23.28 0.33 -10.14
CA ALA A 113 -21.99 -0.35 -10.27
C ALA A 113 -21.92 -1.64 -9.43
N PHE A 114 -22.62 -1.75 -8.30
CA PHE A 114 -22.65 -2.96 -7.48
C PHE A 114 -23.93 -3.76 -7.67
N LEU A 115 -23.80 -5.08 -7.85
CA LEU A 115 -24.93 -6.01 -7.71
C LEU A 115 -25.18 -6.37 -6.24
N ARG A 116 -24.12 -6.32 -5.44
CA ARG A 116 -24.16 -6.65 -4.02
C ARG A 116 -23.05 -5.94 -3.27
N VAL A 117 -23.40 -5.41 -2.11
CA VAL A 117 -22.47 -4.82 -1.15
C VAL A 117 -22.63 -5.59 0.16
N ASN A 118 -21.54 -5.95 0.82
CA ASN A 118 -21.58 -6.71 2.08
C ASN A 118 -21.10 -5.83 3.23
N ASN A 119 -21.90 -4.83 3.64
CA ASN A 119 -21.51 -3.85 4.67
C ASN A 119 -20.96 -4.51 5.94
N ASP A 120 -21.75 -5.38 6.58
CA ASP A 120 -21.40 -6.01 7.85
C ASP A 120 -20.13 -6.87 7.71
N ALA A 121 -20.07 -7.73 6.70
CA ALA A 121 -18.92 -8.62 6.49
C ALA A 121 -17.65 -7.84 6.10
N ALA A 122 -17.77 -6.72 5.40
CA ALA A 122 -16.64 -5.84 5.07
C ALA A 122 -16.11 -5.14 6.33
N LEU A 123 -17.00 -4.59 7.15
CA LEU A 123 -16.62 -3.96 8.43
C LEU A 123 -16.07 -4.98 9.44
N GLU A 124 -16.61 -6.21 9.47
CA GLU A 124 -16.06 -7.31 10.29
C GLU A 124 -14.66 -7.70 9.82
N GLN A 125 -14.43 -7.81 8.50
CA GLN A 125 -13.09 -8.05 7.95
C GLN A 125 -12.12 -6.92 8.32
N ALA A 126 -12.55 -5.68 8.12
CA ALA A 126 -11.76 -4.49 8.46
C ALA A 126 -11.41 -4.44 9.95
N ALA A 127 -12.38 -4.69 10.83
CA ALA A 127 -12.18 -4.72 12.28
C ALA A 127 -11.26 -5.86 12.71
N ALA A 128 -11.35 -7.03 12.06
CA ALA A 128 -10.45 -8.14 12.31
C ALA A 128 -9.01 -7.82 11.90
N ILE A 129 -8.83 -7.12 10.78
CA ILE A 129 -7.51 -6.64 10.31
C ILE A 129 -6.98 -5.58 11.27
N ASP A 130 -7.78 -4.60 11.67
CA ASP A 130 -7.39 -3.60 12.67
C ASP A 130 -6.99 -4.24 14.01
N ALA A 131 -7.71 -5.28 14.44
CA ALA A 131 -7.38 -6.02 15.65
C ALA A 131 -6.06 -6.80 15.52
N ARG A 132 -5.77 -7.37 14.35
CA ARG A 132 -4.48 -8.02 14.04
C ARG A 132 -3.34 -7.01 13.96
N ARG A 133 -3.57 -5.87 13.30
CA ARG A 133 -2.64 -4.73 13.21
C ARG A 133 -2.26 -4.22 14.60
N LYS A 134 -3.25 -4.01 15.46
CA LYS A 134 -3.05 -3.59 16.85
C LYS A 134 -2.30 -4.63 17.71
N LYS A 135 -2.34 -5.91 17.34
CA LYS A 135 -1.57 -6.98 17.99
C LYS A 135 -0.14 -7.10 17.48
N GLY A 136 0.22 -6.38 16.41
CA GLY A 136 1.51 -6.52 15.73
C GLY A 136 1.62 -7.84 14.94
N ASP A 137 0.50 -8.44 14.57
CA ASP A 137 0.52 -9.64 13.71
C ASP A 137 1.05 -9.27 12.33
N SER A 138 1.75 -10.20 11.66
CA SER A 138 2.10 -10.03 10.25
C SER A 138 0.82 -9.91 9.41
N LEU A 139 0.80 -8.89 8.56
CA LEU A 139 -0.32 -8.51 7.72
C LEU A 139 0.03 -8.66 6.24
N GLY A 140 -0.98 -8.96 5.44
CA GLY A 140 -0.83 -9.05 3.99
C GLY A 140 -0.58 -7.70 3.30
N PRO A 141 -0.09 -7.70 2.04
CA PRO A 141 0.28 -6.49 1.30
C PRO A 141 -0.87 -5.53 0.98
N LEU A 142 -2.13 -5.94 1.15
CA LEU A 142 -3.31 -5.09 0.98
C LEU A 142 -4.12 -4.96 2.27
N ALA A 143 -3.46 -5.15 3.43
CA ALA A 143 -4.12 -5.28 4.71
C ALA A 143 -4.97 -4.07 5.08
N GLY A 144 -6.29 -4.26 4.96
CA GLY A 144 -7.30 -3.28 5.34
C GLY A 144 -7.80 -2.40 4.20
N VAL A 145 -7.33 -2.62 2.97
CA VAL A 145 -7.76 -1.87 1.78
C VAL A 145 -9.03 -2.49 1.18
N PRO A 146 -10.09 -1.69 0.92
CA PRO A 146 -11.27 -2.13 0.20
C PRO A 146 -11.00 -2.55 -1.26
N VAL A 147 -11.51 -3.71 -1.65
CA VAL A 147 -11.44 -4.23 -3.03
C VAL A 147 -12.81 -4.68 -3.51
N ALA A 148 -13.26 -4.13 -4.64
CA ALA A 148 -14.50 -4.53 -5.31
C ALA A 148 -14.23 -5.64 -6.34
N VAL A 149 -15.12 -6.62 -6.45
CA VAL A 149 -14.87 -7.84 -7.25
C VAL A 149 -15.95 -8.02 -8.31
N LYS A 150 -15.61 -8.14 -9.60
CA LYS A 150 -16.59 -8.43 -10.66
C LYS A 150 -17.39 -9.70 -10.35
N ASP A 151 -18.70 -9.65 -10.55
CA ASP A 151 -19.63 -10.76 -10.26
C ASP A 151 -19.56 -11.94 -11.27
N LEU A 152 -18.37 -12.18 -11.82
CA LEU A 152 -18.00 -13.34 -12.62
C LEU A 152 -17.04 -14.28 -11.86
N LEU A 153 -16.57 -13.84 -10.68
CA LEU A 153 -15.61 -14.55 -9.85
C LEU A 153 -16.33 -15.22 -8.69
N CYS A 154 -16.16 -16.54 -8.58
CA CYS A 154 -16.78 -17.34 -7.54
C CYS A 154 -16.26 -16.94 -6.15
N THR A 155 -17.17 -16.62 -5.25
CA THR A 155 -16.88 -16.36 -3.84
C THR A 155 -17.69 -17.35 -3.00
N ARG A 156 -17.03 -18.11 -2.14
CA ARG A 156 -17.65 -19.22 -1.40
C ARG A 156 -18.83 -18.73 -0.56
N GLY A 157 -20.00 -19.33 -0.77
CA GLY A 157 -21.22 -19.02 0.00
C GLY A 157 -21.90 -17.70 -0.38
N GLU A 158 -21.24 -16.82 -1.12
CA GLU A 158 -21.81 -15.56 -1.61
C GLU A 158 -22.40 -15.73 -3.02
N PRO A 159 -23.49 -15.04 -3.37
CA PRO A 159 -24.03 -15.11 -4.73
C PRO A 159 -22.99 -14.70 -5.78
N THR A 160 -22.92 -15.47 -6.85
CA THR A 160 -22.15 -15.15 -8.05
C THR A 160 -23.08 -15.33 -9.24
N THR A 161 -23.62 -14.23 -9.75
CA THR A 161 -24.76 -14.25 -10.67
C THR A 161 -24.37 -14.11 -12.12
N CYS A 162 -23.16 -13.65 -12.41
CA CYS A 162 -22.71 -13.30 -13.75
C CYS A 162 -23.66 -12.29 -14.44
N ALA A 163 -24.35 -11.44 -13.64
CA ALA A 163 -25.44 -10.58 -14.07
C ALA A 163 -26.54 -11.32 -14.88
N SER A 164 -26.74 -12.61 -14.64
CA SER A 164 -27.69 -13.45 -15.36
C SER A 164 -28.79 -13.97 -14.45
N LYS A 165 -30.01 -14.05 -14.98
CA LYS A 165 -31.13 -14.70 -14.30
C LYS A 165 -30.84 -16.17 -14.03
N ILE A 166 -30.08 -16.84 -14.91
CA ILE A 166 -29.79 -18.26 -14.78
C ILE A 166 -28.93 -18.59 -13.54
N LEU A 167 -28.17 -17.64 -13.01
CA LEU A 167 -27.34 -17.80 -11.81
C LEU A 167 -27.70 -16.84 -10.67
N SER A 168 -28.88 -16.20 -10.74
CA SER A 168 -29.37 -15.25 -9.71
C SER A 168 -29.24 -15.77 -8.27
N GLU A 169 -29.48 -17.06 -8.06
CA GLU A 169 -29.41 -17.73 -6.75
C GLU A 169 -28.16 -18.62 -6.55
N PHE A 170 -27.22 -18.59 -7.49
CA PHE A 170 -26.05 -19.47 -7.44
C PHE A 170 -25.06 -19.00 -6.35
N ARG A 171 -24.79 -19.89 -5.39
CA ARG A 171 -23.79 -19.70 -4.34
C ARG A 171 -22.67 -20.74 -4.55
N PRO A 172 -21.49 -20.32 -5.03
CA PRO A 172 -20.38 -21.23 -5.24
C PRO A 172 -19.97 -21.95 -3.94
N PRO A 173 -19.67 -23.26 -3.99
CA PRO A 173 -19.15 -24.00 -2.84
C PRO A 173 -17.62 -23.86 -2.67
N TYR A 174 -16.98 -22.95 -3.41
CA TYR A 174 -15.53 -22.73 -3.42
C TYR A 174 -15.23 -21.26 -3.76
N ASP A 175 -14.02 -20.82 -3.41
CA ASP A 175 -13.49 -19.51 -3.79
C ASP A 175 -12.69 -19.63 -5.08
N ALA A 176 -12.78 -18.63 -5.95
CA ALA A 176 -11.81 -18.46 -7.02
C ALA A 176 -10.41 -18.22 -6.42
N THR A 177 -9.36 -18.66 -7.11
CA THR A 177 -7.98 -18.52 -6.61
C THR A 177 -7.63 -17.06 -6.30
N VAL A 178 -8.12 -16.11 -7.11
CA VAL A 178 -7.93 -14.68 -6.87
C VAL A 178 -8.61 -14.20 -5.59
N ILE A 179 -9.75 -14.78 -5.21
CA ILE A 179 -10.45 -14.45 -3.96
C ILE A 179 -9.65 -14.98 -2.76
N GLU A 180 -9.11 -16.21 -2.87
CA GLU A 180 -8.21 -16.75 -1.85
C GLU A 180 -6.95 -15.89 -1.69
N LYS A 181 -6.36 -15.42 -2.81
CA LYS A 181 -5.18 -14.54 -2.77
C LYS A 181 -5.49 -13.18 -2.16
N LEU A 182 -6.61 -12.54 -2.51
CA LEU A 182 -7.03 -11.27 -1.91
C LEU A 182 -7.25 -11.40 -0.41
N ARG A 183 -7.92 -12.48 0.05
CA ARG A 183 -8.11 -12.74 1.48
C ARG A 183 -6.78 -12.99 2.19
N LYS A 184 -5.84 -13.71 1.57
CA LYS A 184 -4.47 -13.90 2.11
C LYS A 184 -3.66 -12.60 2.15
N ALA A 185 -3.94 -11.69 1.23
CA ALA A 185 -3.37 -10.36 1.22
C ALA A 185 -4.05 -9.40 2.21
N ASP A 186 -4.97 -9.90 3.05
CA ASP A 186 -5.74 -9.14 4.03
C ASP A 186 -6.55 -7.98 3.40
N ALA A 187 -6.94 -8.11 2.13
CA ALA A 187 -7.81 -7.15 1.47
C ALA A 187 -9.27 -7.27 1.96
N VAL A 188 -9.97 -6.14 2.10
CA VAL A 188 -11.38 -6.09 2.54
C VAL A 188 -12.29 -6.19 1.32
N LEU A 189 -13.01 -7.30 1.16
CA LEU A 189 -13.89 -7.51 0.01
C LEU A 189 -15.25 -6.80 0.23
N ILE A 190 -15.42 -5.63 -0.38
CA ILE A 190 -16.58 -4.75 -0.12
C ILE A 190 -17.85 -5.14 -0.89
N GLY A 191 -17.72 -5.77 -2.06
CA GLY A 191 -18.90 -6.13 -2.85
C GLY A 191 -18.62 -6.74 -4.22
N LYS A 192 -19.70 -7.17 -4.87
CA LYS A 192 -19.71 -7.74 -6.21
C LYS A 192 -20.15 -6.68 -7.22
N THR A 193 -19.29 -6.34 -8.18
CA THR A 193 -19.59 -5.34 -9.21
C THR A 193 -20.34 -5.92 -10.39
N ASN A 194 -21.16 -5.08 -11.00
CA ASN A 194 -21.99 -5.38 -12.15
C ASN A 194 -21.18 -5.55 -13.45
N LEU A 195 -21.79 -6.20 -14.43
CA LEU A 195 -21.19 -6.61 -15.69
C LEU A 195 -22.25 -6.88 -16.75
N ASP A 196 -21.86 -6.91 -18.03
CA ASP A 196 -22.70 -7.55 -19.06
C ASP A 196 -22.90 -9.03 -18.71
N GLU A 197 -24.09 -9.56 -18.99
CA GLU A 197 -24.45 -10.95 -18.71
C GLU A 197 -23.39 -11.92 -19.26
N PHE A 198 -22.82 -12.76 -18.38
CA PHE A 198 -21.73 -13.69 -18.70
C PHE A 198 -20.51 -13.06 -19.39
N ALA A 199 -20.23 -11.78 -19.09
CA ALA A 199 -19.16 -11.00 -19.68
C ALA A 199 -19.31 -10.71 -21.20
N MET A 200 -20.51 -10.90 -21.76
CA MET A 200 -20.78 -10.74 -23.20
C MET A 200 -21.42 -9.38 -23.50
N GLY A 201 -20.60 -8.37 -23.73
CA GLY A 201 -21.02 -7.04 -24.16
C GLY A 201 -19.95 -5.98 -23.94
N GLY A 202 -20.18 -4.79 -24.47
CA GLY A 202 -19.27 -3.64 -24.42
C GLY A 202 -19.86 -2.42 -23.71
N SER A 203 -20.94 -2.57 -22.95
CA SER A 203 -21.66 -1.43 -22.35
C SER A 203 -22.27 -1.67 -20.98
N THR A 204 -22.27 -2.91 -20.49
CA THR A 204 -22.93 -3.35 -19.25
C THR A 204 -24.47 -3.24 -19.29
N GLU A 205 -25.04 -2.88 -20.44
CA GLU A 205 -26.49 -2.79 -20.65
C GLU A 205 -27.18 -4.16 -20.71
N ASN A 206 -26.44 -5.22 -21.02
CA ASN A 206 -27.01 -6.57 -21.07
C ASN A 206 -27.17 -7.20 -19.67
N SER A 207 -26.74 -6.52 -18.60
CA SER A 207 -26.95 -7.01 -17.24
C SER A 207 -28.44 -7.29 -16.99
N ALA A 208 -28.78 -8.51 -16.61
CA ALA A 208 -30.16 -8.90 -16.33
C ALA A 208 -30.65 -8.39 -14.97
N MET A 209 -29.76 -7.76 -14.19
CA MET A 209 -30.04 -7.22 -12.86
C MET A 209 -30.36 -5.74 -12.91
N GLN A 210 -29.45 -4.94 -13.46
CA GLN A 210 -29.59 -3.48 -13.58
C GLN A 210 -28.55 -2.92 -14.57
N PRO A 211 -28.83 -1.81 -15.28
CA PRO A 211 -27.80 -1.11 -16.04
C PRO A 211 -26.81 -0.41 -15.11
N THR A 212 -25.53 -0.38 -15.51
CA THR A 212 -24.53 0.52 -14.91
C THR A 212 -24.41 1.78 -15.77
N ARG A 213 -24.17 2.93 -15.14
CA ARG A 213 -24.03 4.25 -15.78
C ARG A 213 -22.61 4.79 -15.58
N ASN A 214 -22.15 5.63 -16.50
CA ASN A 214 -20.84 6.25 -16.41
C ASN A 214 -20.84 7.37 -15.35
N PRO A 215 -19.88 7.41 -14.40
CA PRO A 215 -19.81 8.48 -13.40
C PRO A 215 -19.57 9.89 -13.97
N TRP A 216 -18.97 10.01 -15.15
CA TRP A 216 -18.74 11.29 -15.83
C TRP A 216 -19.99 11.85 -16.51
N ASP A 217 -20.93 10.97 -16.90
CA ASP A 217 -22.22 11.32 -17.48
C ASP A 217 -23.19 10.13 -17.33
N THR A 218 -24.19 10.26 -16.46
CA THR A 218 -25.10 9.17 -16.12
C THR A 218 -26.01 8.73 -17.27
N ASP A 219 -26.09 9.50 -18.37
CA ASP A 219 -26.81 9.09 -19.58
C ASP A 219 -25.98 8.18 -20.50
N ARG A 220 -24.71 7.91 -20.12
CA ARG A 220 -23.75 7.15 -20.92
C ARG A 220 -23.35 5.84 -20.29
N ILE A 221 -22.88 4.96 -21.16
CA ILE A 221 -22.38 3.63 -20.80
C ILE A 221 -21.01 3.74 -20.11
N PRO A 222 -20.73 2.92 -19.08
CA PRO A 222 -19.41 2.83 -18.45
C PRO A 222 -18.43 1.94 -19.24
N GLY A 223 -18.87 1.39 -20.37
CA GLY A 223 -18.17 0.36 -21.10
C GLY A 223 -18.56 -1.05 -20.63
N GLY A 224 -17.85 -2.07 -21.13
CA GLY A 224 -18.16 -3.45 -20.82
C GLY A 224 -17.08 -4.45 -21.24
N SER A 225 -17.11 -5.66 -20.69
CA SER A 225 -18.12 -6.13 -19.75
C SER A 225 -17.83 -5.83 -18.27
N SER A 226 -16.67 -5.28 -17.90
CA SER A 226 -16.38 -4.90 -16.50
C SER A 226 -16.81 -3.47 -16.16
N GLY A 227 -17.93 -2.99 -16.70
CA GLY A 227 -18.37 -1.60 -16.52
C GLY A 227 -18.63 -1.22 -15.06
N GLY A 228 -19.20 -2.12 -14.25
CA GLY A 228 -19.36 -1.88 -12.82
C GLY A 228 -18.03 -1.76 -12.08
N ALA A 229 -17.02 -2.55 -12.47
CA ALA A 229 -15.68 -2.48 -11.86
C ALA A 229 -14.98 -1.14 -12.16
N ALA A 230 -15.08 -0.63 -13.39
CA ALA A 230 -14.51 0.67 -13.75
C ALA A 230 -15.31 1.84 -13.15
N ALA A 231 -16.64 1.78 -13.20
CA ALA A 231 -17.50 2.83 -12.68
C ALA A 231 -17.38 2.98 -11.15
N CYS A 232 -17.20 1.88 -10.40
CA CYS A 232 -17.01 1.99 -8.95
C CYS A 232 -15.70 2.69 -8.57
N VAL A 233 -14.61 2.43 -9.29
CA VAL A 233 -13.33 3.14 -9.09
C VAL A 233 -13.49 4.60 -9.51
N ALA A 234 -14.02 4.88 -10.70
CA ALA A 234 -14.19 6.24 -11.19
C ALA A 234 -15.09 7.12 -10.30
N ALA A 235 -16.04 6.53 -9.57
CA ALA A 235 -16.91 7.23 -8.62
C ALA A 235 -16.34 7.29 -7.19
N SER A 236 -15.10 6.83 -6.98
CA SER A 236 -14.45 6.67 -5.67
C SER A 236 -15.25 5.80 -4.70
N MET A 237 -15.99 4.81 -5.21
CA MET A 237 -16.73 3.83 -4.39
C MET A 237 -15.86 2.62 -4.01
N ALA A 238 -14.68 2.49 -4.60
CA ALA A 238 -13.61 1.58 -4.21
C ALA A 238 -12.26 2.15 -4.69
N PRO A 239 -11.16 2.01 -3.94
CA PRO A 239 -9.83 2.39 -4.43
C PRO A 239 -9.30 1.37 -5.45
N LEU A 240 -9.71 0.11 -5.31
CA LEU A 240 -9.26 -1.03 -6.11
C LEU A 240 -10.46 -1.87 -6.58
N SER A 241 -10.42 -2.34 -7.82
CA SER A 241 -11.37 -3.34 -8.28
C SER A 241 -10.75 -4.41 -9.18
N VAL A 242 -11.39 -5.58 -9.24
CA VAL A 242 -10.97 -6.71 -10.07
C VAL A 242 -11.98 -6.96 -11.17
N GLY A 243 -11.52 -6.94 -12.42
CA GLY A 243 -12.30 -7.20 -13.62
C GLY A 243 -11.87 -8.46 -14.38
N THR A 244 -12.51 -8.70 -15.52
CA THR A 244 -12.14 -9.78 -16.45
C THR A 244 -12.16 -9.26 -17.89
N ASP A 245 -11.18 -9.66 -18.69
CA ASP A 245 -10.96 -9.19 -20.05
C ASP A 245 -10.86 -10.37 -21.03
N THR A 246 -11.81 -10.43 -21.96
CA THR A 246 -11.91 -11.47 -22.99
C THR A 246 -11.66 -10.90 -24.40
N GLY A 247 -11.99 -9.63 -24.61
CA GLY A 247 -11.75 -8.89 -25.86
C GLY A 247 -11.49 -7.39 -25.66
N GLY A 248 -11.13 -6.98 -24.44
CA GLY A 248 -11.09 -5.57 -24.02
C GLY A 248 -11.86 -5.26 -22.74
N SER A 249 -12.50 -6.26 -22.14
CA SER A 249 -13.49 -6.05 -21.08
C SER A 249 -12.97 -5.47 -19.76
N ILE A 250 -11.65 -5.26 -19.60
CA ILE A 250 -11.07 -4.40 -18.54
C ILE A 250 -10.63 -3.06 -19.13
N ARG A 251 -9.86 -3.09 -20.23
CA ARG A 251 -9.23 -1.90 -20.82
C ARG A 251 -10.24 -0.89 -21.37
N GLN A 252 -11.26 -1.38 -22.07
CA GLN A 252 -12.34 -0.59 -22.65
C GLN A 252 -13.12 0.18 -21.58
N PRO A 253 -13.68 -0.45 -20.53
CA PRO A 253 -14.40 0.31 -19.51
C PRO A 253 -13.46 1.21 -18.69
N ALA A 254 -12.19 0.83 -18.50
CA ALA A 254 -11.20 1.70 -17.87
C ALA A 254 -10.98 3.00 -18.67
N GLY A 255 -10.78 2.89 -20.00
CA GLY A 255 -10.61 4.04 -20.87
C GLY A 255 -11.86 4.94 -20.95
N LEU A 256 -13.06 4.34 -20.93
CA LEU A 256 -14.33 5.08 -20.98
C LEU A 256 -14.74 5.73 -19.64
N CYS A 257 -14.25 5.21 -18.52
CA CYS A 257 -14.49 5.75 -17.17
C CYS A 257 -13.34 6.61 -16.65
N GLY A 258 -12.24 6.75 -17.41
CA GLY A 258 -11.09 7.56 -16.99
C GLY A 258 -10.33 6.99 -15.80
N VAL A 259 -10.18 5.66 -15.76
CA VAL A 259 -9.38 4.94 -14.76
C VAL A 259 -8.32 4.09 -15.44
N THR A 260 -7.38 3.56 -14.67
CA THR A 260 -6.35 2.66 -15.14
C THR A 260 -6.83 1.21 -15.05
N GLY A 261 -6.56 0.40 -16.07
CA GLY A 261 -6.95 -1.01 -16.08
C GLY A 261 -5.97 -1.88 -16.85
N MET A 262 -5.52 -2.98 -16.24
CA MET A 262 -4.53 -3.88 -16.84
C MET A 262 -5.16 -5.23 -17.17
N LYS A 263 -4.99 -5.67 -18.42
CA LYS A 263 -5.10 -7.07 -18.78
C LYS A 263 -3.70 -7.70 -18.75
N PRO A 264 -3.38 -8.57 -17.77
CA PRO A 264 -2.06 -9.20 -17.73
C PRO A 264 -1.92 -10.25 -18.84
N THR A 265 -0.72 -10.84 -18.95
CA THR A 265 -0.44 -11.93 -19.89
C THR A 265 -1.40 -13.09 -19.69
N TYR A 266 -1.81 -13.77 -20.77
CA TYR A 266 -2.65 -14.98 -20.63
C TYR A 266 -1.90 -16.03 -19.77
N GLY A 267 -2.54 -16.50 -18.70
CA GLY A 267 -1.97 -17.43 -17.74
C GLY A 267 -1.16 -16.78 -16.61
N ARG A 268 -0.99 -15.45 -16.57
CA ARG A 268 -0.32 -14.75 -15.45
C ARG A 268 -1.13 -14.80 -14.16
N VAL A 269 -2.45 -14.68 -14.27
CA VAL A 269 -3.41 -14.79 -13.17
C VAL A 269 -4.26 -16.05 -13.39
N SER A 270 -4.46 -16.86 -12.35
CA SER A 270 -5.29 -18.07 -12.43
C SER A 270 -6.72 -17.76 -12.87
N ARG A 271 -7.28 -18.64 -13.70
CA ARG A 271 -8.69 -18.61 -14.12
C ARG A 271 -9.55 -19.58 -13.31
N PHE A 272 -8.99 -20.30 -12.33
CA PHE A 272 -9.79 -21.16 -11.46
C PHE A 272 -10.80 -20.33 -10.67
N GLY A 273 -12.09 -20.67 -10.83
CA GLY A 273 -13.22 -19.96 -10.25
C GLY A 273 -13.65 -18.68 -10.97
N LEU A 274 -13.05 -18.35 -12.11
CA LEU A 274 -13.66 -17.47 -13.08
C LEU A 274 -14.74 -18.25 -13.85
N VAL A 275 -15.96 -17.72 -13.90
CA VAL A 275 -17.03 -18.28 -14.72
C VAL A 275 -16.70 -18.02 -16.19
N ALA A 276 -16.25 -19.09 -16.87
CA ALA A 276 -15.69 -19.01 -18.21
C ALA A 276 -16.67 -18.47 -19.26
N PHE A 277 -16.19 -17.48 -20.03
CA PHE A 277 -16.74 -17.07 -21.31
C PHE A 277 -15.96 -17.79 -22.42
N ALA A 278 -14.75 -17.32 -22.73
CA ALA A 278 -13.88 -17.90 -23.74
C ALA A 278 -12.57 -18.31 -23.08
N SER A 279 -12.47 -19.59 -22.74
CA SER A 279 -11.37 -20.16 -21.96
C SER A 279 -9.99 -19.81 -22.49
N SER A 280 -9.80 -19.70 -23.81
CA SER A 280 -8.50 -19.39 -24.42
C SER A 280 -8.16 -17.89 -24.47
N LEU A 281 -9.05 -17.02 -24.00
CA LEU A 281 -8.97 -15.56 -24.11
C LEU A 281 -9.19 -14.83 -22.78
N ASP A 282 -10.01 -15.41 -21.89
CA ASP A 282 -10.37 -14.84 -20.60
C ASP A 282 -9.14 -14.63 -19.72
N GLN A 283 -8.99 -13.43 -19.17
CA GLN A 283 -7.96 -13.13 -18.18
C GLN A 283 -8.49 -12.18 -17.10
N ILE A 284 -8.22 -12.49 -15.84
CA ILE A 284 -8.54 -11.63 -14.69
C ILE A 284 -7.48 -10.53 -14.60
N GLY A 285 -7.88 -9.30 -14.24
CA GLY A 285 -6.95 -8.20 -14.07
C GLY A 285 -7.47 -7.05 -13.18
N PRO A 286 -6.56 -6.18 -12.73
CA PRO A 286 -6.87 -5.06 -11.83
C PRO A 286 -7.37 -3.79 -12.55
N LEU A 287 -8.14 -2.98 -11.82
CA LEU A 287 -8.46 -1.59 -12.13
C LEU A 287 -8.25 -0.72 -10.88
N ALA A 288 -7.70 0.48 -11.09
CA ALA A 288 -7.46 1.48 -10.05
C ALA A 288 -7.38 2.89 -10.65
N HIS A 289 -7.21 3.92 -9.82
CA HIS A 289 -6.98 5.29 -10.31
C HIS A 289 -5.59 5.49 -10.93
N THR A 290 -4.60 4.71 -10.51
CA THR A 290 -3.20 4.86 -10.93
C THR A 290 -2.61 3.56 -11.46
N ALA A 291 -1.54 3.69 -12.24
CA ALA A 291 -0.74 2.54 -12.69
C ALA A 291 -0.06 1.81 -11.53
N GLU A 292 0.37 2.54 -10.49
CA GLU A 292 0.97 1.95 -9.29
C GLU A 292 -0.01 1.05 -8.52
N ASP A 293 -1.21 1.54 -8.24
CA ASP A 293 -2.23 0.76 -7.53
C ASP A 293 -2.66 -0.48 -8.36
N THR A 294 -2.70 -0.31 -9.68
CA THR A 294 -2.94 -1.41 -10.63
C THR A 294 -1.81 -2.44 -10.56
N ALA A 295 -0.55 -2.02 -10.43
CA ALA A 295 0.60 -2.89 -10.30
C ALA A 295 0.61 -3.65 -8.96
N ARG A 296 0.36 -2.96 -7.83
CA ARG A 296 0.23 -3.58 -6.50
C ARG A 296 -0.88 -4.63 -6.45
N LEU A 297 -2.05 -4.32 -7.01
CA LEU A 297 -3.12 -5.30 -7.09
C LEU A 297 -2.75 -6.48 -8.01
N LEU A 298 -2.04 -6.25 -9.12
CA LEU A 298 -1.58 -7.33 -9.99
C LEU A 298 -0.64 -8.29 -9.27
N GLU A 299 0.30 -7.79 -8.47
CA GLU A 299 1.23 -8.62 -7.68
C GLU A 299 0.48 -9.63 -6.80
N VAL A 300 -0.60 -9.18 -6.16
CA VAL A 300 -1.45 -10.03 -5.32
C VAL A 300 -2.22 -11.06 -6.15
N LEU A 301 -2.73 -10.69 -7.32
CA LEU A 301 -3.53 -11.60 -8.16
C LEU A 301 -2.66 -12.64 -8.89
N ALA A 302 -1.48 -12.23 -9.34
CA ALA A 302 -0.60 -12.99 -10.22
C ALA A 302 0.08 -14.19 -9.55
N GLY A 303 0.51 -15.15 -10.36
CA GLY A 303 1.30 -16.30 -9.92
C GLY A 303 0.60 -17.64 -10.13
N HIS A 304 1.41 -18.69 -10.29
CA HIS A 304 1.00 -20.04 -10.62
C HIS A 304 -0.06 -20.61 -9.69
N ASP A 305 -0.94 -21.44 -10.26
CA ASP A 305 -1.98 -22.14 -9.55
C ASP A 305 -2.12 -23.58 -10.07
N LYS A 306 -1.90 -24.54 -9.18
CA LYS A 306 -2.06 -25.97 -9.46
C LYS A 306 -3.48 -26.37 -9.88
N HIS A 307 -4.49 -25.55 -9.60
CA HIS A 307 -5.89 -25.78 -9.99
C HIS A 307 -6.20 -25.29 -11.40
N ASP A 308 -5.30 -24.49 -12.00
CA ASP A 308 -5.40 -24.00 -13.37
C ASP A 308 -4.19 -24.48 -14.18
N ALA A 309 -4.39 -25.51 -14.99
CA ALA A 309 -3.36 -26.08 -15.87
C ALA A 309 -2.82 -25.09 -16.92
N THR A 310 -3.48 -23.95 -17.11
CA THR A 310 -3.03 -22.89 -18.02
C THR A 310 -2.31 -21.73 -17.32
N SER A 311 -2.26 -21.76 -15.98
CA SER A 311 -1.50 -20.77 -15.22
C SER A 311 0.00 -21.02 -15.39
N LEU A 312 0.74 -19.96 -15.70
CA LEU A 312 2.16 -20.06 -15.99
C LEU A 312 2.94 -20.22 -14.69
N ASP A 313 3.82 -21.22 -14.67
CA ASP A 313 4.80 -21.41 -13.59
C ASP A 313 5.97 -20.45 -13.78
N ARG A 314 5.70 -19.18 -13.52
CA ARG A 314 6.64 -18.06 -13.63
C ARG A 314 6.54 -17.22 -12.38
N GLU A 315 7.71 -16.79 -11.90
CA GLU A 315 7.82 -15.85 -10.79
C GLU A 315 7.05 -14.56 -11.11
N VAL A 316 6.49 -13.96 -10.05
CA VAL A 316 5.76 -12.70 -10.12
C VAL A 316 6.74 -11.59 -9.73
N PRO A 317 7.15 -10.72 -10.66
CA PRO A 317 7.93 -9.54 -10.33
C PRO A 317 7.14 -8.59 -9.42
N THR A 318 7.85 -7.82 -8.62
CA THR A 318 7.30 -6.67 -7.89
C THR A 318 7.08 -5.51 -8.87
N TYR A 319 6.00 -5.57 -9.65
CA TYR A 319 5.65 -4.56 -10.65
C TYR A 319 5.59 -3.13 -10.07
N SER A 320 5.17 -2.98 -8.82
CA SER A 320 5.11 -1.69 -8.10
C SER A 320 6.48 -1.03 -7.98
N GLN A 321 7.58 -1.81 -7.91
CA GLN A 321 8.96 -1.30 -7.92
C GLN A 321 9.48 -0.98 -9.33
N THR A 322 8.74 -1.37 -10.37
CA THR A 322 9.04 -1.01 -11.77
C THR A 322 8.31 0.26 -12.20
N ILE A 323 7.30 0.68 -11.42
CA ILE A 323 6.84 2.07 -11.41
C ILE A 323 8.04 2.92 -11.04
N GLY A 324 8.24 4.03 -11.74
CA GLY A 324 9.41 4.83 -11.44
C GLY A 324 10.61 4.61 -12.38
N GLN A 325 10.59 3.58 -13.26
CA GLN A 325 11.76 3.16 -14.08
C GLN A 325 11.89 3.79 -15.49
N PRO A 326 13.08 4.19 -15.95
CA PRO A 326 13.17 5.07 -17.10
C PRO A 326 12.45 4.68 -18.41
N LEU A 327 11.79 5.64 -19.07
CA LEU A 327 11.20 5.47 -20.41
C LEU A 327 12.21 5.73 -21.55
N GLU A 328 13.41 6.15 -21.16
CA GLU A 328 14.59 6.26 -21.98
C GLU A 328 14.87 5.03 -22.83
N GLY A 329 14.94 5.21 -24.15
CA GLY A 329 15.22 4.11 -25.07
C GLY A 329 14.06 3.11 -25.19
N LEU A 330 12.92 3.36 -24.54
CA LEU A 330 11.69 2.61 -24.77
C LEU A 330 11.24 2.85 -26.22
N ARG A 331 11.19 1.79 -27.01
CA ARG A 331 10.71 1.86 -28.39
C ARG A 331 9.21 1.63 -28.38
N ILE A 332 8.44 2.65 -28.76
CA ILE A 332 6.99 2.59 -28.86
C ILE A 332 6.60 2.43 -30.33
N GLY A 333 5.86 1.37 -30.64
CA GLY A 333 5.25 1.17 -31.94
C GLY A 333 3.88 1.81 -32.01
N ILE A 334 3.57 2.49 -33.10
CA ILE A 334 2.20 2.90 -33.46
C ILE A 334 1.78 2.21 -34.75
N VAL A 335 0.50 1.87 -34.86
CA VAL A 335 -0.10 1.28 -36.06
C VAL A 335 -0.91 2.37 -36.75
N PRO A 336 -0.43 2.98 -37.86
CA PRO A 336 -1.09 4.12 -38.49
C PRO A 336 -2.57 3.87 -38.81
N GLU A 337 -2.93 2.66 -39.21
CA GLU A 337 -4.30 2.25 -39.53
C GLU A 337 -5.26 2.38 -38.34
N GLN A 338 -4.76 2.36 -37.10
CA GLN A 338 -5.56 2.59 -35.90
C GLN A 338 -5.95 4.07 -35.69
N PHE A 339 -5.41 4.98 -36.51
CA PHE A 339 -5.70 6.42 -36.49
C PHE A 339 -6.43 6.90 -37.75
N GLU A 340 -6.92 5.98 -38.59
CA GLU A 340 -7.58 6.28 -39.85
C GLU A 340 -9.10 6.48 -39.72
N GLU A 341 -9.87 6.06 -40.72
CA GLU A 341 -11.30 6.32 -40.86
C GLU A 341 -12.11 5.58 -39.78
N GLY A 342 -13.01 6.30 -39.09
CA GLY A 342 -13.88 5.74 -38.06
C GLY A 342 -13.47 6.06 -36.61
N VAL A 343 -12.29 6.64 -36.38
CA VAL A 343 -11.86 7.15 -35.07
C VAL A 343 -12.14 8.66 -34.98
N SER A 344 -12.70 9.13 -33.86
CA SER A 344 -12.97 10.56 -33.68
C SER A 344 -11.67 11.37 -33.55
N GLU A 345 -11.69 12.63 -33.99
CA GLU A 345 -10.51 13.48 -33.95
C GLU A 345 -10.01 13.73 -32.52
N ASP A 346 -10.91 13.88 -31.53
CA ASP A 346 -10.55 14.05 -30.12
C ASP A 346 -9.75 12.86 -29.57
N ILE A 347 -10.07 11.63 -30.01
CA ILE A 347 -9.31 10.42 -29.64
C ILE A 347 -7.92 10.47 -30.28
N LYS A 348 -7.84 10.76 -31.59
CA LYS A 348 -6.57 10.81 -32.32
C LYS A 348 -5.65 11.88 -31.75
N SER A 349 -6.18 13.06 -31.44
CA SER A 349 -5.39 14.16 -30.88
C SER A 349 -4.87 13.81 -29.49
N SER A 350 -5.74 13.31 -28.60
CA SER A 350 -5.35 12.98 -27.21
C SER A 350 -4.28 11.88 -27.16
N VAL A 351 -4.43 10.82 -27.96
CA VAL A 351 -3.43 9.75 -28.03
C VAL A 351 -2.11 10.25 -28.62
N ARG A 352 -2.15 11.10 -29.67
CA ARG A 352 -0.92 11.71 -30.22
C ARG A 352 -0.26 12.68 -29.24
N GLU A 353 -1.03 13.41 -28.44
CA GLU A 353 -0.50 14.29 -27.39
C GLU A 353 0.14 13.47 -26.28
N ALA A 354 -0.48 12.39 -25.84
CA ALA A 354 0.13 11.46 -24.91
C ALA A 354 1.42 10.85 -25.46
N LEU A 355 1.44 10.42 -26.73
CA LEU A 355 2.67 9.92 -27.37
C LEU A 355 3.78 10.96 -27.40
N LYS A 356 3.46 12.24 -27.62
CA LYS A 356 4.45 13.33 -27.53
C LYS A 356 5.03 13.50 -26.13
N VAL A 357 4.22 13.24 -25.09
CA VAL A 357 4.72 13.18 -23.72
C VAL A 357 5.67 11.99 -23.58
N TYR A 358 5.34 10.80 -24.07
CA TYR A 358 6.31 9.69 -24.07
C TYR A 358 7.61 10.03 -24.84
N GLU A 359 7.51 10.72 -25.98
CA GLU A 359 8.69 11.20 -26.73
C GLU A 359 9.50 12.25 -25.96
N SER A 360 8.87 13.16 -25.20
CA SER A 360 9.59 14.11 -24.33
C SER A 360 10.30 13.42 -23.18
N LEU A 361 9.72 12.31 -22.69
CA LEU A 361 10.25 11.46 -21.62
C LEU A 361 11.36 10.49 -22.06
N GLY A 362 11.84 10.56 -23.32
CA GLY A 362 12.95 9.76 -23.83
C GLY A 362 12.58 8.49 -24.62
N ALA A 363 11.28 8.24 -24.85
CA ALA A 363 10.84 7.13 -25.68
C ALA A 363 10.97 7.46 -27.18
N THR A 364 11.19 6.46 -28.03
CA THR A 364 11.15 6.63 -29.49
C THR A 364 9.87 6.06 -30.07
N VAL A 365 9.10 6.87 -30.78
CA VAL A 365 7.89 6.40 -31.47
C VAL A 365 8.20 6.05 -32.93
N SER A 366 7.79 4.87 -33.37
CA SER A 366 7.98 4.40 -34.75
C SER A 366 6.74 3.69 -35.28
N GLU A 367 6.53 3.79 -36.60
CA GLU A 367 5.42 3.10 -37.26
C GLU A 367 5.73 1.61 -37.42
N ILE A 368 4.79 0.77 -37.01
CA ILE A 368 4.81 -0.68 -37.17
C ILE A 368 3.58 -1.15 -37.93
N LYS A 369 3.56 -2.43 -38.33
CA LYS A 369 2.45 -3.01 -39.09
C LYS A 369 1.85 -4.20 -38.35
N LEU A 370 0.53 -4.19 -38.23
CA LEU A 370 -0.27 -5.36 -37.81
C LEU A 370 -1.26 -5.71 -38.93
N PRO A 371 -0.79 -6.31 -40.04
CA PRO A 371 -1.59 -6.48 -41.27
C PRO A 371 -2.87 -7.30 -41.08
N HIS A 372 -2.93 -8.18 -40.08
CA HIS A 372 -4.10 -9.00 -39.77
C HIS A 372 -5.01 -8.38 -38.70
N SER A 373 -4.68 -7.19 -38.16
CA SER A 373 -5.45 -6.52 -37.11
C SER A 373 -6.93 -6.31 -37.48
N LYS A 374 -7.23 -5.97 -38.74
CA LYS A 374 -8.60 -5.81 -39.27
C LYS A 374 -9.48 -7.06 -39.15
N TYR A 375 -8.87 -8.25 -39.09
CA TYR A 375 -9.58 -9.52 -38.92
C TYR A 375 -9.79 -9.90 -37.45
N SER A 376 -9.28 -9.11 -36.50
CA SER A 376 -9.29 -9.45 -35.08
C SER A 376 -10.70 -9.55 -34.51
N VAL A 377 -11.59 -8.61 -34.83
CA VAL A 377 -12.98 -8.63 -34.32
C VAL A 377 -13.72 -9.88 -34.80
N ALA A 378 -13.64 -10.21 -36.09
CA ALA A 378 -14.26 -11.41 -36.64
C ALA A 378 -13.66 -12.70 -36.03
N THR A 379 -12.33 -12.77 -35.91
CA THR A 379 -11.62 -13.91 -35.33
C THR A 379 -12.02 -14.13 -33.87
N TYR A 380 -11.99 -13.05 -33.07
CA TYR A 380 -12.45 -13.03 -31.69
C TYR A 380 -13.90 -13.49 -31.56
N TYR A 381 -14.79 -12.98 -32.42
CA TYR A 381 -16.20 -13.27 -32.33
C TYR A 381 -16.50 -14.75 -32.60
N VAL A 382 -15.84 -15.35 -33.59
CA VAL A 382 -15.95 -16.79 -33.88
C VAL A 382 -15.41 -17.62 -32.71
N ILE A 383 -14.16 -17.39 -32.28
CA ILE A 383 -13.52 -18.17 -31.21
C ILE A 383 -14.31 -18.04 -29.91
N GLY A 384 -14.58 -16.81 -29.48
CA GLY A 384 -15.31 -16.52 -28.25
C GLY A 384 -16.71 -17.12 -28.24
N SER A 385 -17.44 -17.04 -29.35
CA SER A 385 -18.78 -17.65 -29.45
C SER A 385 -18.72 -19.18 -29.44
N CYS A 386 -17.77 -19.80 -30.16
CA CYS A 386 -17.56 -21.24 -30.15
C CYS A 386 -17.26 -21.75 -28.75
N GLU A 387 -16.32 -21.14 -28.06
CA GLU A 387 -15.97 -21.53 -26.69
C GLU A 387 -17.11 -21.27 -25.71
N ALA A 388 -17.81 -20.13 -25.82
CA ALA A 388 -19.01 -19.84 -25.03
C ALA A 388 -20.09 -20.90 -25.19
N SER A 389 -20.34 -21.37 -26.42
CA SER A 389 -21.37 -22.37 -26.70
C SER A 389 -21.12 -23.68 -25.94
N SER A 390 -19.84 -24.03 -25.73
CA SER A 390 -19.43 -25.19 -24.93
C SER A 390 -19.40 -24.87 -23.43
N ASN A 391 -18.74 -23.77 -23.04
CA ASN A 391 -18.56 -23.37 -21.64
C ASN A 391 -19.89 -23.17 -20.92
N LEU A 392 -20.86 -22.50 -21.56
CA LEU A 392 -22.18 -22.23 -21.00
C LEU A 392 -23.17 -23.40 -21.15
N ALA A 393 -22.79 -24.51 -21.80
CA ALA A 393 -23.68 -25.68 -21.94
C ALA A 393 -24.02 -26.30 -20.57
N ARG A 394 -23.16 -26.10 -19.56
CA ARG A 394 -23.35 -26.58 -18.18
C ARG A 394 -24.55 -25.97 -17.44
N TYR A 395 -25.04 -24.81 -17.89
CA TYR A 395 -26.17 -24.14 -17.25
C TYR A 395 -27.47 -24.70 -17.80
N ASP A 396 -27.98 -25.70 -17.09
CA ASP A 396 -29.01 -26.60 -17.57
C ASP A 396 -30.21 -26.70 -16.60
N GLY A 397 -30.09 -26.11 -15.40
CA GLY A 397 -31.11 -26.11 -14.34
C GLY A 397 -31.22 -27.45 -13.58
N VAL A 398 -30.27 -28.36 -13.76
CA VAL A 398 -30.26 -29.66 -13.06
C VAL A 398 -29.40 -29.60 -11.81
N HIS A 399 -28.15 -29.18 -11.95
CA HIS A 399 -27.18 -29.20 -10.84
C HIS A 399 -27.26 -27.93 -9.99
N TYR A 400 -27.39 -26.78 -10.63
CA TYR A 400 -27.47 -25.46 -10.00
C TYR A 400 -28.06 -24.45 -10.99
N GLY A 401 -28.41 -23.26 -10.48
CA GLY A 401 -29.00 -22.19 -11.28
C GLY A 401 -30.50 -22.35 -11.51
N TYR A 402 -31.05 -21.51 -12.39
CA TYR A 402 -32.47 -21.46 -12.69
C TYR A 402 -32.95 -22.75 -13.35
N ARG A 403 -34.02 -23.32 -12.79
CA ARG A 403 -34.78 -24.43 -13.36
C ARG A 403 -36.19 -23.96 -13.64
N THR A 404 -36.70 -24.21 -14.84
CA THR A 404 -38.09 -23.88 -15.17
C THR A 404 -39.06 -24.55 -14.18
N SER A 405 -40.03 -23.77 -13.69
CA SER A 405 -41.10 -24.26 -12.80
C SER A 405 -42.24 -24.93 -13.56
N SER A 406 -42.28 -24.77 -14.89
CA SER A 406 -43.34 -25.31 -15.73
C SER A 406 -43.16 -26.81 -15.96
N LYS A 407 -44.21 -27.57 -15.64
CA LYS A 407 -44.24 -29.04 -15.74
C LYS A 407 -44.78 -29.54 -17.09
N GLU A 408 -45.29 -28.63 -17.93
CA GLU A 408 -45.88 -29.00 -19.21
C GLU A 408 -44.82 -29.07 -20.32
N PRO A 409 -44.75 -30.18 -21.08
CA PRO A 409 -43.92 -30.23 -22.28
C PRO A 409 -44.53 -29.29 -23.33
N THR A 410 -43.84 -28.19 -23.64
CA THR A 410 -44.22 -27.35 -24.77
C THR A 410 -43.85 -28.08 -26.05
N ARG A 411 -44.85 -28.29 -26.93
CA ARG A 411 -44.58 -28.54 -28.36
C ARG A 411 -44.30 -27.18 -28.99
N ASP A 412 -43.14 -26.61 -28.68
CA ASP A 412 -42.69 -25.37 -29.34
C ASP A 412 -42.59 -25.60 -30.85
N GLU A 413 -42.72 -24.54 -31.65
CA GLU A 413 -42.47 -24.61 -33.09
C GLU A 413 -41.03 -25.10 -33.34
N GLY A 414 -40.89 -26.30 -33.91
CA GLY A 414 -39.61 -26.99 -34.11
C GLY A 414 -39.28 -28.10 -33.10
N ALA A 415 -40.21 -28.49 -32.22
CA ALA A 415 -40.08 -29.69 -31.39
C ALA A 415 -40.11 -30.96 -32.26
N SER A 416 -39.14 -31.86 -32.09
CA SER A 416 -39.09 -33.14 -32.80
C SER A 416 -39.85 -34.23 -32.04
N GLU A 417 -40.17 -35.36 -32.67
CA GLU A 417 -40.71 -36.54 -31.97
C GLU A 417 -39.77 -37.08 -30.87
N ALA A 418 -38.49 -36.68 -30.85
CA ALA A 418 -37.49 -37.08 -29.87
C ALA A 418 -37.40 -36.16 -28.63
N ASP A 419 -38.14 -35.05 -28.58
CA ASP A 419 -38.11 -34.08 -27.47
C ASP A 419 -38.88 -34.62 -26.26
N ASN A 420 -38.18 -35.32 -25.36
CA ASN A 420 -38.74 -35.81 -24.10
C ASN A 420 -38.75 -34.72 -22.99
N ALA A 421 -39.36 -35.00 -21.84
CA ALA A 421 -39.52 -34.04 -20.75
C ALA A 421 -38.19 -33.45 -20.24
N LEU A 422 -37.09 -34.21 -20.29
CA LEU A 422 -35.77 -33.74 -19.89
C LEU A 422 -35.22 -32.73 -20.90
N VAL A 423 -35.32 -33.02 -22.20
CA VAL A 423 -34.92 -32.08 -23.26
C VAL A 423 -35.74 -30.78 -23.20
N SER A 424 -37.05 -30.88 -22.97
CA SER A 424 -37.93 -29.71 -22.80
C SER A 424 -37.50 -28.85 -21.61
N MET A 425 -37.21 -29.46 -20.46
CA MET A 425 -36.71 -28.74 -19.28
C MET A 425 -35.39 -27.99 -19.55
N TYR A 426 -34.43 -28.63 -20.24
CA TYR A 426 -33.16 -27.98 -20.60
C TYR A 426 -33.37 -26.77 -21.51
N ARG A 427 -34.15 -26.95 -22.60
CA ARG A 427 -34.45 -25.87 -23.56
C ARG A 427 -35.10 -24.68 -22.87
N ARG A 428 -36.10 -24.94 -22.02
CA ARG A 428 -36.86 -23.89 -21.32
C ARG A 428 -36.03 -23.18 -20.26
N SER A 429 -35.32 -23.91 -19.40
CA SER A 429 -34.49 -23.30 -18.35
C SER A 429 -33.45 -22.36 -18.95
N ARG A 430 -32.83 -22.75 -20.08
CA ARG A 430 -31.88 -21.92 -20.82
C ARG A 430 -32.56 -20.75 -21.55
N ALA A 431 -33.71 -20.97 -22.19
CA ALA A 431 -34.43 -19.94 -22.92
C ALA A 431 -34.96 -18.83 -22.00
N GLU A 432 -35.46 -19.21 -20.82
CA GLU A 432 -36.00 -18.33 -19.78
C GLU A 432 -34.89 -17.65 -18.97
N GLY A 433 -33.79 -18.36 -18.69
CA GLY A 433 -32.70 -17.88 -17.83
C GLY A 433 -31.61 -17.06 -18.53
N LEU A 434 -31.34 -17.28 -19.82
CA LEU A 434 -30.30 -16.57 -20.56
C LEU A 434 -30.88 -15.39 -21.35
N GLY A 435 -30.20 -14.25 -21.33
CA GLY A 435 -30.53 -13.07 -22.13
C GLY A 435 -30.24 -13.24 -23.62
N ALA A 436 -30.64 -12.24 -24.40
CA ALA A 436 -30.64 -12.31 -25.86
C ALA A 436 -29.23 -12.39 -26.45
N GLU A 437 -28.28 -11.60 -25.95
CA GLU A 437 -26.89 -11.60 -26.44
C GLU A 437 -26.19 -12.93 -26.17
N VAL A 438 -26.31 -13.44 -24.95
CA VAL A 438 -25.75 -14.74 -24.57
C VAL A 438 -26.31 -15.87 -25.46
N LYS A 439 -27.62 -15.86 -25.73
CA LYS A 439 -28.24 -16.82 -26.66
C LYS A 439 -27.72 -16.64 -28.10
N ARG A 440 -27.52 -15.41 -28.59
CA ARG A 440 -26.93 -15.17 -29.92
C ARG A 440 -25.53 -15.76 -30.03
N ARG A 441 -24.67 -15.52 -29.04
CA ARG A 441 -23.31 -16.08 -28.96
C ARG A 441 -23.31 -17.61 -28.96
N ILE A 442 -24.17 -18.23 -28.13
CA ILE A 442 -24.30 -19.69 -28.09
C ILE A 442 -24.78 -20.24 -29.43
N MET A 443 -25.78 -19.64 -30.07
CA MET A 443 -26.29 -20.10 -31.37
C MET A 443 -25.23 -20.00 -32.46
N LEU A 444 -24.51 -18.87 -32.56
CA LEU A 444 -23.44 -18.72 -33.54
C LEU A 444 -22.30 -19.72 -33.28
N GLY A 445 -21.85 -19.86 -32.04
CA GLY A 445 -20.79 -20.81 -31.69
C GLY A 445 -21.17 -22.25 -32.01
N THR A 446 -22.41 -22.64 -31.68
CA THR A 446 -22.94 -23.97 -32.00
C THR A 446 -22.97 -24.20 -33.51
N TYR A 447 -23.37 -23.18 -34.29
CA TYR A 447 -23.35 -23.25 -35.75
C TYR A 447 -21.93 -23.40 -36.30
N ALA A 448 -21.00 -22.55 -35.86
CA ALA A 448 -19.60 -22.57 -36.30
C ALA A 448 -18.85 -23.86 -35.90
N LEU A 449 -19.29 -24.55 -34.84
CA LEU A 449 -18.75 -25.87 -34.44
C LEU A 449 -19.49 -27.06 -35.10
N SER A 450 -20.57 -26.82 -35.83
CA SER A 450 -21.38 -27.91 -36.40
C SER A 450 -20.68 -28.62 -37.56
N ALA A 451 -21.04 -29.89 -37.78
CA ALA A 451 -20.45 -30.71 -38.82
C ALA A 451 -20.60 -30.05 -40.21
N GLY A 452 -19.48 -29.91 -40.93
CA GLY A 452 -19.41 -29.20 -42.23
C GLY A 452 -19.03 -27.73 -42.14
N TYR A 453 -19.13 -27.10 -40.96
CA TYR A 453 -18.81 -25.69 -40.73
C TYR A 453 -17.60 -25.46 -39.81
N TYR A 454 -17.22 -26.48 -39.02
CA TYR A 454 -16.05 -26.46 -38.14
C TYR A 454 -14.76 -25.97 -38.83
N ASP A 455 -14.42 -26.57 -39.96
CA ASP A 455 -13.18 -26.23 -40.69
C ASP A 455 -13.24 -24.81 -41.28
N ALA A 456 -14.42 -24.42 -41.76
CA ALA A 456 -14.65 -23.14 -42.43
C ALA A 456 -14.62 -21.94 -41.47
N TYR A 457 -15.09 -22.12 -40.23
CA TYR A 457 -15.18 -21.05 -39.25
C TYR A 457 -14.18 -21.20 -38.11
N TYR A 458 -14.33 -22.22 -37.26
CA TYR A 458 -13.55 -22.32 -36.03
C TYR A 458 -12.07 -22.62 -36.32
N LEU A 459 -11.77 -23.66 -37.12
CA LEU A 459 -10.39 -23.99 -37.47
C LEU A 459 -9.73 -22.82 -38.24
N LYS A 460 -10.48 -22.19 -39.14
CA LYS A 460 -10.05 -21.00 -39.86
C LYS A 460 -9.68 -19.87 -38.91
N ALA A 461 -10.56 -19.51 -37.97
CA ALA A 461 -10.31 -18.47 -36.98
C ALA A 461 -9.07 -18.79 -36.12
N MET A 462 -8.84 -20.06 -35.75
CA MET A 462 -7.64 -20.47 -35.01
C MET A 462 -6.34 -20.29 -35.81
N LYS A 463 -6.40 -20.41 -37.15
CA LYS A 463 -5.27 -20.07 -38.02
C LYS A 463 -5.08 -18.56 -38.17
N VAL A 464 -6.17 -17.79 -38.30
CA VAL A 464 -6.07 -16.32 -38.32
C VAL A 464 -5.54 -15.79 -36.99
N ARG A 465 -5.92 -16.39 -35.87
CA ARG A 465 -5.35 -16.09 -34.54
C ARG A 465 -3.83 -16.27 -34.51
N ARG A 466 -3.30 -17.32 -35.15
CA ARG A 466 -1.85 -17.52 -35.29
C ARG A 466 -1.20 -16.38 -36.08
N LEU A 467 -1.81 -15.95 -37.18
CA LEU A 467 -1.32 -14.82 -37.98
C LEU A 467 -1.31 -13.51 -37.17
N ILE A 468 -2.38 -13.22 -36.44
CA ILE A 468 -2.45 -12.05 -35.54
C ILE A 468 -1.35 -12.11 -34.47
N ARG A 469 -1.09 -13.29 -33.90
CA ARG A 469 0.01 -13.45 -32.95
C ARG A 469 1.37 -13.20 -33.61
N GLN A 470 1.60 -13.72 -34.81
CA GLN A 470 2.84 -13.50 -35.55
C GLN A 470 3.06 -12.02 -35.89
N ASP A 471 2.00 -11.26 -36.15
CA ASP A 471 2.11 -9.81 -36.35
C ASP A 471 2.68 -9.12 -35.11
N PHE A 472 2.18 -9.47 -33.91
CA PHE A 472 2.73 -8.94 -32.66
C PHE A 472 4.17 -9.40 -32.40
N ASP A 473 4.47 -10.69 -32.61
CA ASP A 473 5.83 -11.19 -32.43
C ASP A 473 6.82 -10.42 -33.33
N GLN A 474 6.47 -10.18 -34.61
CA GLN A 474 7.29 -9.40 -35.55
C GLN A 474 7.34 -7.91 -35.20
N ALA A 475 6.27 -7.34 -34.67
CA ALA A 475 6.27 -5.96 -34.21
C ALA A 475 7.21 -5.78 -33.00
N PHE A 476 7.18 -6.70 -32.03
CA PHE A 476 8.02 -6.64 -30.84
C PHE A 476 9.51 -6.93 -31.09
N GLU A 477 9.89 -7.41 -32.28
CA GLU A 477 11.29 -7.38 -32.72
C GLU A 477 11.79 -5.94 -32.95
N GLN A 478 10.89 -5.03 -33.30
CA GLN A 478 11.19 -3.64 -33.68
C GLN A 478 10.95 -2.66 -32.53
N VAL A 479 9.98 -2.94 -31.67
CA VAL A 479 9.54 -2.06 -30.57
C VAL A 479 9.38 -2.83 -29.26
N ASP A 480 9.43 -2.16 -28.13
CA ASP A 480 9.28 -2.76 -26.80
C ASP A 480 7.81 -2.80 -26.37
N VAL A 481 7.04 -1.77 -26.72
CA VAL A 481 5.59 -1.68 -26.49
C VAL A 481 4.88 -1.12 -27.72
N ILE A 482 3.59 -1.40 -27.85
CA ILE A 482 2.72 -0.86 -28.91
C ILE A 482 1.67 0.03 -28.26
N ALA A 483 1.60 1.28 -28.71
CA ALA A 483 0.66 2.27 -28.21
C ALA A 483 -0.46 2.53 -29.23
N GLY A 484 -1.67 2.76 -28.73
CA GLY A 484 -2.82 3.09 -29.56
C GLY A 484 -4.05 3.49 -28.75
N PRO A 485 -5.13 3.94 -29.43
CA PRO A 485 -6.39 4.21 -28.77
C PRO A 485 -6.99 2.95 -28.15
N VAL A 486 -7.72 3.10 -27.05
CA VAL A 486 -8.51 2.00 -26.46
C VAL A 486 -9.82 1.80 -27.22
N THR A 487 -10.48 2.90 -27.61
CA THR A 487 -11.77 2.92 -28.32
C THR A 487 -11.75 3.93 -29.47
N ALA A 488 -12.66 3.76 -30.44
CA ALA A 488 -12.79 4.68 -31.58
C ALA A 488 -13.51 6.00 -31.24
N THR A 489 -14.31 6.01 -30.16
CA THR A 489 -15.03 7.16 -29.63
C THR A 489 -15.04 7.09 -28.10
N THR A 490 -15.37 8.21 -27.45
CA THR A 490 -15.73 8.23 -26.02
C THR A 490 -17.04 7.49 -25.74
N ALA A 491 -17.44 7.44 -24.47
CA ALA A 491 -18.61 6.70 -24.02
C ALA A 491 -19.88 7.16 -24.76
N PHE A 492 -20.59 6.24 -25.38
CA PHE A 492 -21.85 6.54 -26.10
C PHE A 492 -23.05 6.50 -25.16
N LYS A 493 -24.22 6.98 -25.62
CA LYS A 493 -25.42 7.01 -24.78
C LYS A 493 -26.00 5.62 -24.55
N ILE A 494 -26.59 5.42 -23.38
CA ILE A 494 -27.35 4.20 -23.09
C ILE A 494 -28.48 4.07 -24.13
N GLY A 495 -28.61 2.88 -24.71
CA GLY A 495 -29.58 2.54 -25.75
C GLY A 495 -29.13 2.88 -27.17
N GLU A 496 -27.99 3.54 -27.38
CA GLU A 496 -27.60 4.03 -28.71
C GLU A 496 -27.26 2.90 -29.70
N LYS A 497 -26.63 1.82 -29.22
CA LYS A 497 -26.11 0.72 -30.05
C LYS A 497 -26.75 -0.65 -29.78
N VAL A 498 -27.76 -0.73 -28.91
CA VAL A 498 -28.36 -2.00 -28.46
C VAL A 498 -29.06 -2.79 -29.57
N ASP A 499 -29.57 -2.11 -30.59
CA ASP A 499 -30.28 -2.71 -31.73
C ASP A 499 -29.35 -3.08 -32.90
N ASP A 500 -28.09 -2.64 -32.87
CA ASP A 500 -27.05 -2.90 -33.88
C ASP A 500 -25.85 -3.63 -33.24
N PRO A 501 -25.90 -4.99 -33.20
CA PRO A 501 -24.86 -5.79 -32.60
C PRO A 501 -23.49 -5.59 -33.27
N LEU A 502 -23.43 -5.34 -34.58
CA LEU A 502 -22.17 -5.14 -35.28
C LEU A 502 -21.49 -3.86 -34.83
N SER A 503 -22.25 -2.76 -34.71
CA SER A 503 -21.73 -1.49 -34.19
C SER A 503 -21.21 -1.59 -32.75
N MET A 504 -21.80 -2.46 -31.94
CA MET A 504 -21.36 -2.75 -30.57
C MET A 504 -20.04 -3.54 -30.58
N TYR A 505 -19.87 -4.51 -31.48
CA TYR A 505 -18.62 -5.30 -31.55
C TYR A 505 -17.43 -4.49 -32.03
N LEU A 506 -17.67 -3.50 -32.90
CA LEU A 506 -16.64 -2.58 -33.36
C LEU A 506 -16.15 -1.63 -32.25
N VAL A 507 -16.82 -1.56 -31.10
CA VAL A 507 -16.31 -0.83 -29.92
C VAL A 507 -15.03 -1.47 -29.38
N ASP A 508 -14.87 -2.79 -29.55
CA ASP A 508 -13.70 -3.55 -29.08
C ASP A 508 -12.57 -3.63 -30.13
N LEU A 509 -12.67 -2.86 -31.23
CA LEU A 509 -11.79 -2.96 -32.41
C LEU A 509 -10.30 -2.96 -32.07
N PHE A 510 -9.88 -2.10 -31.13
CA PHE A 510 -8.47 -1.93 -30.76
C PHE A 510 -8.00 -2.84 -29.64
N THR A 511 -8.91 -3.54 -28.95
CA THR A 511 -8.57 -4.29 -27.75
C THR A 511 -8.50 -5.80 -27.97
N VAL A 512 -9.32 -6.36 -28.87
CA VAL A 512 -9.46 -7.82 -29.09
C VAL A 512 -8.16 -8.51 -29.52
N SER A 513 -7.30 -7.82 -30.25
CA SER A 513 -6.07 -8.37 -30.82
C SER A 513 -5.10 -8.82 -29.74
N ALA A 514 -5.05 -8.10 -28.61
CA ALA A 514 -4.22 -8.46 -27.46
C ALA A 514 -4.64 -9.78 -26.79
N ASN A 515 -5.95 -10.07 -26.71
CA ASN A 515 -6.46 -11.35 -26.17
C ASN A 515 -6.15 -12.50 -27.12
N LEU A 516 -6.35 -12.29 -28.43
CA LEU A 516 -6.02 -13.28 -29.46
C LEU A 516 -4.53 -13.64 -29.43
N ALA A 517 -3.67 -12.63 -29.25
CA ALA A 517 -2.23 -12.80 -29.15
C ALA A 517 -1.75 -13.25 -27.75
N GLY A 518 -2.59 -13.18 -26.70
CA GLY A 518 -2.24 -13.58 -25.33
C GLY A 518 -1.21 -12.67 -24.63
N ILE A 519 -0.98 -11.47 -25.15
CA ILE A 519 -0.02 -10.46 -24.66
C ILE A 519 -0.64 -9.60 -23.54
N CYS A 520 0.13 -8.82 -22.78
CA CYS A 520 -0.46 -7.91 -21.77
C CYS A 520 -0.81 -6.53 -22.38
N GLY A 521 -1.73 -5.82 -21.72
CA GLY A 521 -2.12 -4.48 -22.14
C GLY A 521 -2.65 -3.64 -20.99
N LEU A 522 -2.10 -2.44 -20.82
CA LEU A 522 -2.53 -1.43 -19.86
C LEU A 522 -3.36 -0.38 -20.58
N SER A 523 -4.49 0.03 -20.00
CA SER A 523 -5.27 1.21 -20.39
C SER A 523 -5.02 2.31 -19.36
N VAL A 524 -4.64 3.51 -19.82
CA VAL A 524 -4.46 4.71 -18.99
C VAL A 524 -5.26 5.88 -19.56
N PRO A 525 -5.81 6.76 -18.70
CA PRO A 525 -6.42 8.01 -19.16
C PRO A 525 -5.37 8.89 -19.86
N CYS A 526 -5.74 9.49 -21.00
CA CYS A 526 -4.83 10.33 -21.77
C CYS A 526 -5.44 11.65 -22.27
N GLY A 527 -6.69 11.94 -21.89
CA GLY A 527 -7.36 13.18 -22.26
C GLY A 527 -8.87 13.14 -22.05
N PHE A 528 -9.54 14.17 -22.55
CA PHE A 528 -10.99 14.30 -22.56
C PHE A 528 -11.46 14.78 -23.93
N ASP A 529 -12.65 14.36 -24.34
CA ASP A 529 -13.28 14.91 -25.55
C ASP A 529 -13.89 16.30 -25.32
N GLY A 530 -14.41 16.92 -26.38
CA GLY A 530 -15.08 18.22 -26.30
C GLY A 530 -16.33 18.26 -25.39
N ALA A 531 -16.85 17.11 -24.96
CA ALA A 531 -17.96 16.97 -24.02
C ALA A 531 -17.51 16.67 -22.58
N GLY A 532 -16.21 16.60 -22.32
CA GLY A 532 -15.64 16.32 -20.99
C GLY A 532 -15.63 14.83 -20.62
N LEU A 533 -15.73 13.92 -21.60
CA LEU A 533 -15.68 12.48 -21.36
C LEU A 533 -14.25 11.95 -21.46
N PRO A 534 -13.83 11.01 -20.59
CA PRO A 534 -12.49 10.46 -20.62
C PRO A 534 -12.14 9.75 -21.93
N ILE A 535 -10.85 9.84 -22.27
CA ILE A 535 -10.21 9.14 -23.38
C ILE A 535 -9.09 8.27 -22.81
N GLY A 536 -9.03 7.01 -23.25
CA GLY A 536 -7.98 6.07 -22.87
C GLY A 536 -6.99 5.80 -24.00
N MET A 537 -5.70 5.76 -23.65
CA MET A 537 -4.63 5.17 -24.46
C MET A 537 -4.24 3.82 -23.88
N GLN A 538 -3.92 2.85 -24.74
CA GLN A 538 -3.37 1.58 -24.30
C GLN A 538 -1.89 1.42 -24.65
N LEU A 539 -1.17 0.74 -23.76
CA LEU A 539 0.18 0.23 -23.97
C LEU A 539 0.13 -1.29 -23.95
N GLN A 540 0.47 -1.92 -25.07
CA GLN A 540 0.51 -3.37 -25.24
C GLN A 540 1.97 -3.83 -25.22
N ALA A 541 2.28 -4.80 -24.37
CA ALA A 541 3.65 -5.28 -24.20
C ALA A 541 3.72 -6.80 -24.45
N PRO A 542 4.91 -7.35 -24.79
CA PRO A 542 5.09 -8.78 -24.99
C PRO A 542 4.62 -9.63 -23.80
N PRO A 543 4.38 -10.94 -23.99
CA PRO A 543 4.06 -11.83 -22.88
C PRO A 543 5.11 -11.72 -21.75
N LEU A 544 4.61 -11.61 -20.52
CA LEU A 544 5.38 -11.48 -19.27
C LEU A 544 6.16 -10.16 -19.10
N ALA A 545 5.90 -9.16 -19.93
CA ALA A 545 6.53 -7.84 -19.87
C ALA A 545 5.64 -6.78 -19.21
N GLU A 546 4.82 -7.16 -18.22
CA GLU A 546 3.88 -6.24 -17.56
C GLU A 546 4.59 -5.00 -16.94
N ALA A 547 5.85 -5.15 -16.51
CA ALA A 547 6.69 -4.08 -15.98
C ALA A 547 7.01 -2.96 -16.99
N LEU A 548 7.17 -3.29 -18.29
CA LEU A 548 7.48 -2.29 -19.32
C LEU A 548 6.30 -1.35 -19.62
N ALA A 549 5.10 -1.75 -19.24
CA ALA A 549 3.92 -0.91 -19.42
C ALA A 549 3.73 0.13 -18.31
N VAL A 550 4.57 0.14 -17.26
CA VAL A 550 4.28 0.88 -16.01
C VAL A 550 5.41 1.80 -15.49
N SER A 551 6.47 2.10 -16.24
CA SER A 551 7.73 2.72 -15.75
C SER A 551 7.86 4.27 -15.90
N THR A 552 8.72 4.99 -15.12
CA THR A 552 9.06 6.46 -15.25
C THR A 552 10.57 6.83 -15.40
N PRO A 553 10.99 7.87 -16.15
CA PRO A 553 12.36 8.24 -16.64
C PRO A 553 13.66 8.29 -15.76
N TYR A 554 13.72 8.05 -14.44
CA TYR A 554 14.93 8.42 -13.65
C TYR A 554 15.22 7.64 -12.36
N ASP A 555 16.51 7.54 -11.96
CA ASP A 555 16.92 7.15 -10.60
C ASP A 555 16.96 8.38 -9.68
N ILE A 556 16.59 8.24 -8.40
CA ILE A 556 16.74 9.28 -7.38
C ILE A 556 18.03 9.06 -6.57
N VAL A 557 18.82 10.12 -6.40
CA VAL A 557 20.03 10.14 -5.59
C VAL A 557 19.94 11.26 -4.56
N ILE A 558 19.95 10.88 -3.28
CA ILE A 558 19.81 11.82 -2.15
C ILE A 558 21.04 11.73 -1.24
N GLY A 559 21.53 12.88 -0.80
CA GLY A 559 22.49 13.03 0.29
C GLY A 559 21.99 14.06 1.31
N LEU A 560 22.19 13.82 2.59
CA LEU A 560 21.68 14.67 3.66
C LEU A 560 22.83 15.38 4.40
N GLU A 561 22.62 16.65 4.70
CA GLU A 561 23.45 17.48 5.60
C GLU A 561 22.64 17.73 6.87
N VAL A 562 22.93 16.97 7.92
CA VAL A 562 22.21 17.00 9.20
C VAL A 562 23.00 17.79 10.22
N HIS A 563 22.42 18.87 10.73
CA HIS A 563 23.03 19.71 11.76
C HIS A 563 22.38 19.46 13.12
N VAL A 564 23.19 19.09 14.10
CA VAL A 564 22.75 18.69 15.44
C VAL A 564 23.33 19.63 16.49
N GLN A 565 22.48 20.37 17.20
CA GLN A 565 22.90 21.20 18.31
C GLN A 565 23.26 20.32 19.51
N LEU A 566 24.49 20.42 20.01
CA LEU A 566 24.94 19.57 21.11
C LEU A 566 24.44 20.07 22.47
N ALA A 567 23.96 19.13 23.29
CA ALA A 567 23.50 19.33 24.67
C ALA A 567 24.68 19.66 25.62
N THR A 568 25.15 20.90 25.53
CA THR A 568 26.25 21.45 26.31
C THR A 568 25.75 22.59 27.17
N GLU A 569 26.39 22.87 28.31
CA GLU A 569 26.03 24.01 29.17
C GLU A 569 26.53 25.36 28.63
N SER A 570 27.66 25.32 27.90
CA SER A 570 28.33 26.49 27.35
C SER A 570 28.56 26.38 25.85
N LYS A 571 28.70 27.53 25.20
CA LYS A 571 29.01 27.67 23.77
C LYS A 571 30.32 26.98 23.38
N LEU A 572 30.52 26.76 22.09
CA LEU A 572 31.65 25.98 21.56
C LEU A 572 33.00 26.63 21.83
N PHE A 573 33.05 27.96 21.81
CA PHE A 573 34.28 28.72 21.95
C PHE A 573 34.28 29.77 23.08
N CYS A 574 33.26 29.78 23.94
CA CYS A 574 33.18 30.69 25.09
C CYS A 574 32.27 30.16 26.21
N GLY A 575 32.30 30.82 27.37
CA GLY A 575 31.52 30.43 28.56
C GLY A 575 30.06 30.89 28.59
N CYS A 576 29.51 31.42 27.49
CA CYS A 576 28.09 31.80 27.46
C CYS A 576 27.19 30.58 27.50
N SER A 577 26.01 30.72 28.09
CA SER A 577 25.00 29.67 28.11
C SER A 577 24.41 29.41 26.71
N THR A 578 23.97 28.18 26.51
CA THR A 578 23.25 27.63 25.34
C THR A 578 21.76 27.47 25.62
N LYS A 579 21.25 27.95 26.76
CA LYS A 579 19.87 27.72 27.21
C LYS A 579 18.85 28.29 26.23
N PHE A 580 17.89 27.48 25.81
CA PHE A 580 16.80 27.92 24.95
C PHE A 580 15.85 28.91 25.65
N GLY A 581 15.18 29.77 24.87
CA GLY A 581 14.10 30.64 25.35
C GLY A 581 14.49 31.92 26.11
N SER A 582 15.77 32.30 26.16
CA SER A 582 16.19 33.56 26.79
C SER A 582 15.80 34.80 25.95
N PRO A 583 15.61 35.99 26.55
CA PRO A 583 15.35 37.21 25.80
C PRO A 583 16.47 37.53 24.80
N PRO A 584 16.19 38.16 23.64
CA PRO A 584 17.17 38.38 22.58
C PRO A 584 18.47 39.04 23.06
N ASN A 585 19.61 38.56 22.56
CA ASN A 585 20.96 39.09 22.82
C ASN A 585 21.42 39.10 24.29
N THR A 586 20.80 38.31 25.18
CA THR A 586 21.20 38.20 26.61
C THR A 586 22.25 37.12 26.88
N GLN A 587 22.45 36.19 25.96
CA GLN A 587 23.42 35.08 26.07
C GLN A 587 24.64 35.33 25.20
N THR A 588 25.21 36.53 25.31
CA THR A 588 26.32 37.00 24.48
C THR A 588 27.53 37.41 25.33
N CYS A 589 28.73 37.34 24.74
CA CYS A 589 29.97 37.85 25.32
C CYS A 589 30.89 38.38 24.21
N PRO A 590 31.98 39.09 24.55
CA PRO A 590 32.90 39.62 23.55
C PRO A 590 33.41 38.60 22.54
N VAL A 591 33.61 37.34 22.95
CA VAL A 591 34.10 36.26 22.06
C VAL A 591 33.07 35.88 21.00
N CYS A 592 31.87 35.47 21.41
CA CYS A 592 30.88 34.95 20.45
C CYS A 592 30.35 36.05 19.51
N ILE A 593 30.35 37.31 19.94
CA ILE A 593 29.97 38.45 19.09
C ILE A 593 31.14 39.07 18.32
N GLY A 594 32.35 38.51 18.40
CA GLY A 594 33.49 38.96 17.59
C GLY A 594 34.02 40.36 17.93
N MET A 595 34.04 40.74 19.21
CA MET A 595 34.63 42.02 19.62
C MET A 595 36.15 42.04 19.39
N PRO A 596 36.73 43.20 19.03
CA PRO A 596 38.18 43.32 18.83
C PRO A 596 38.99 42.82 20.04
N GLY A 597 39.94 41.92 19.79
CA GLY A 597 40.85 41.36 20.81
C GLY A 597 40.31 40.16 21.58
N SER A 598 39.11 39.66 21.28
CA SER A 598 38.58 38.42 21.86
C SER A 598 39.15 37.18 21.17
N LEU A 599 39.43 36.10 21.91
CA LEU A 599 39.93 34.83 21.37
C LEU A 599 39.00 33.66 21.73
N PRO A 600 38.81 32.68 20.83
CA PRO A 600 38.03 31.48 21.08
C PRO A 600 38.73 30.52 22.07
N VAL A 601 37.95 29.83 22.90
CA VAL A 601 38.43 28.75 23.79
C VAL A 601 37.51 27.54 23.64
N MET A 602 38.04 26.45 23.07
CA MET A 602 37.28 25.25 22.75
C MET A 602 36.61 24.62 23.99
N ASN A 603 35.33 24.31 23.85
CA ASN A 603 34.56 23.54 24.80
C ASN A 603 34.90 22.05 24.69
N ARG A 604 35.61 21.52 25.69
CA ARG A 604 36.01 20.11 25.75
C ARG A 604 34.80 19.15 25.73
N ARG A 605 33.70 19.51 26.39
CA ARG A 605 32.50 18.67 26.43
C ARG A 605 31.84 18.55 25.06
N ALA A 606 31.82 19.63 24.27
CA ALA A 606 31.33 19.58 22.91
C ALA A 606 32.15 18.59 22.05
N PHE A 607 33.47 18.63 22.18
CA PHE A 607 34.37 17.68 21.49
C PHE A 607 34.11 16.22 21.91
N GLU A 608 33.90 15.97 23.20
CA GLU A 608 33.59 14.61 23.70
C GLU A 608 32.25 14.08 23.20
N LEU A 609 31.23 14.92 23.13
CA LEU A 609 29.93 14.55 22.55
C LEU A 609 30.05 14.25 21.05
N ALA A 610 30.79 15.09 20.32
CA ALA A 610 31.06 14.86 18.90
C ALA A 610 31.84 13.54 18.67
N LEU A 611 32.87 13.27 19.49
CA LEU A 611 33.63 12.02 19.44
C LEU A 611 32.75 10.80 19.72
N ARG A 612 31.87 10.87 20.71
CA ARG A 612 30.87 9.83 20.99
C ARG A 612 29.98 9.58 19.79
N THR A 613 29.42 10.63 19.20
CA THR A 613 28.57 10.50 18.01
C THR A 613 29.31 9.87 16.86
N ALA A 614 30.51 10.35 16.51
CA ALA A 614 31.29 9.80 15.40
C ALA A 614 31.57 8.30 15.58
N MET A 615 31.94 7.86 16.79
CA MET A 615 32.17 6.45 17.06
C MET A 615 30.87 5.63 16.98
N ALA A 616 29.73 6.18 17.37
CA ALA A 616 28.43 5.52 17.26
C ALA A 616 27.92 5.44 15.82
N LEU A 617 28.30 6.40 14.97
CA LEU A 617 28.10 6.39 13.52
C LEU A 617 29.14 5.52 12.78
N ASN A 618 29.90 4.70 13.51
CA ASN A 618 30.95 3.84 12.97
C ASN A 618 32.04 4.57 12.18
N CYS A 619 32.23 5.88 12.40
CA CYS A 619 33.28 6.65 11.73
C CYS A 619 34.67 6.26 12.21
N GLU A 620 35.64 6.37 11.31
CA GLU A 620 37.05 6.41 11.67
C GLU A 620 37.38 7.74 12.38
N ILE A 621 38.16 7.67 13.46
CA ILE A 621 38.55 8.84 14.26
C ILE A 621 39.98 9.23 13.92
N ALA A 622 40.16 10.45 13.43
CA ALA A 622 41.47 11.00 13.14
C ALA A 622 42.24 11.25 14.46
N PRO A 623 43.51 10.82 14.58
CA PRO A 623 44.31 11.05 15.78
C PRO A 623 44.68 12.53 15.97
N PHE A 624 44.52 13.32 14.90
CA PHE A 624 44.83 14.73 14.83
C PHE A 624 43.78 15.45 14.00
N THR A 625 43.28 16.57 14.52
CA THR A 625 42.38 17.48 13.81
C THR A 625 42.74 18.93 14.11
N LYS A 626 42.29 19.84 13.25
CA LYS A 626 42.46 21.29 13.42
C LYS A 626 41.14 22.01 13.22
N TRP A 627 41.11 23.25 13.66
CA TRP A 627 40.01 24.18 13.43
C TRP A 627 40.29 25.04 12.21
N ASP A 628 39.25 25.42 11.49
CA ASP A 628 39.31 26.20 10.27
C ASP A 628 38.29 27.34 10.33
N ARG A 629 38.61 28.47 9.69
CA ARG A 629 37.66 29.57 9.49
C ARG A 629 36.96 29.42 8.16
N LYS A 630 35.64 29.26 8.21
CA LYS A 630 34.71 29.40 7.08
C LYS A 630 34.28 30.87 7.00
N ASN A 631 34.90 31.64 6.11
CA ASN A 631 34.74 33.09 6.03
C ASN A 631 33.54 33.47 5.17
N TYR A 632 32.52 34.09 5.77
CA TYR A 632 31.41 34.73 5.05
C TYR A 632 30.79 35.81 5.92
N TYR A 633 30.17 36.80 5.27
CA TYR A 633 29.55 37.93 5.98
C TYR A 633 28.04 37.77 5.97
N TYR A 634 27.46 37.69 7.16
CA TYR A 634 26.01 37.74 7.34
C TYR A 634 25.68 38.41 8.68
N PRO A 635 24.56 39.16 8.81
CA PRO A 635 24.26 39.90 10.03
C PRO A 635 24.19 39.06 11.32
N ASP A 636 23.81 37.78 11.22
CA ASP A 636 23.79 36.86 12.36
C ASP A 636 25.13 36.15 12.64
N LEU A 637 26.17 36.42 11.85
CA LEU A 637 27.52 35.93 12.03
C LEU A 637 28.50 37.10 12.28
N PRO A 638 28.57 37.61 13.51
CA PRO A 638 29.21 38.88 13.83
C PRO A 638 30.75 38.86 13.69
N LYS A 639 31.38 37.68 13.73
CA LYS A 639 32.83 37.53 13.49
C LYS A 639 33.22 37.72 12.02
N GLY A 640 32.28 37.61 11.08
CA GLY A 640 32.57 37.54 9.64
C GLY A 640 33.21 36.22 9.20
N TYR A 641 33.28 35.24 10.10
CA TYR A 641 33.67 33.86 9.85
C TYR A 641 33.05 32.95 10.92
N GLN A 642 32.81 31.69 10.53
CA GLN A 642 32.39 30.60 11.39
C GLN A 642 33.60 29.68 11.60
N ILE A 643 33.90 29.34 12.84
CA ILE A 643 34.90 28.33 13.17
C ILE A 643 34.26 26.95 12.97
N SER A 644 34.88 26.15 12.10
CA SER A 644 34.43 24.81 11.68
C SER A 644 35.67 23.90 11.51
N GLN A 645 35.53 22.79 10.82
CA GLN A 645 36.62 21.90 10.42
C GLN A 645 36.50 21.66 8.91
N PHE A 646 37.60 21.69 8.16
CA PHE A 646 37.54 21.56 6.70
C PHE A 646 38.22 20.29 6.18
N ASP A 647 39.51 20.33 5.90
CA ASP A 647 40.30 19.27 5.26
C ASP A 647 40.77 18.17 6.23
N LEU A 648 40.80 18.46 7.53
CA LEU A 648 41.15 17.49 8.58
C LEU A 648 40.02 17.37 9.61
N PRO A 649 38.83 16.91 9.22
CA PRO A 649 37.76 16.63 10.19
C PRO A 649 38.22 15.56 11.16
N PHE A 650 37.74 15.60 12.40
CA PHE A 650 38.14 14.61 13.40
C PHE A 650 37.54 13.23 13.16
N SER A 651 36.53 13.12 12.29
CA SER A 651 35.93 11.86 11.89
C SER A 651 35.60 11.80 10.39
N HIS A 652 35.65 10.61 9.81
CA HIS A 652 35.33 10.34 8.40
C HIS A 652 34.91 8.87 8.21
N ASP A 653 34.36 8.54 7.04
CA ASP A 653 34.10 7.16 6.57
C ASP A 653 33.30 6.30 7.58
N GLY A 654 32.14 6.78 8.00
CA GLY A 654 31.20 6.04 8.86
C GLY A 654 30.03 5.42 8.09
N TYR A 655 29.08 4.87 8.83
CA TYR A 655 27.80 4.40 8.30
C TYR A 655 26.74 4.24 9.40
N VAL A 656 25.48 4.35 8.99
CA VAL A 656 24.32 3.96 9.81
C VAL A 656 23.60 2.80 9.12
N GLU A 657 23.25 1.79 9.90
CA GLU A 657 22.39 0.69 9.42
C GLU A 657 20.93 1.08 9.61
N ILE A 658 20.15 0.94 8.54
CA ILE A 658 18.70 1.15 8.53
C ILE A 658 18.02 -0.14 8.08
N ALA A 659 16.82 -0.38 8.59
CA ALA A 659 16.03 -1.54 8.20
C ALA A 659 15.76 -1.53 6.69
N ASP A 660 15.80 -2.71 6.05
CA ASP A 660 15.32 -2.88 4.68
C ASP A 660 13.81 -3.13 4.71
N PRO A 661 12.98 -2.23 4.15
CA PRO A 661 11.53 -2.45 4.09
C PRO A 661 11.13 -3.71 3.31
N GLN A 662 12.04 -4.29 2.52
CA GLN A 662 11.81 -5.43 1.64
C GLN A 662 12.25 -6.77 2.25
N SER A 663 12.88 -6.77 3.42
CA SER A 663 13.37 -7.96 4.09
C SER A 663 13.37 -7.78 5.61
N ASP A 664 12.54 -8.56 6.31
CA ASP A 664 12.52 -8.62 7.78
C ASP A 664 13.85 -9.07 8.40
N ALA A 665 14.81 -9.54 7.59
CA ALA A 665 16.07 -10.12 8.04
C ALA A 665 17.33 -9.34 7.59
N GLU A 666 17.22 -8.34 6.70
CA GLU A 666 18.38 -7.63 6.15
C GLU A 666 18.36 -6.13 6.48
N SER A 667 19.51 -5.59 6.87
CA SER A 667 19.73 -4.16 7.11
C SER A 667 20.64 -3.60 6.02
N ARG A 668 20.34 -2.41 5.53
CA ARG A 668 21.19 -1.70 4.55
C ARG A 668 21.97 -0.57 5.21
N ARG A 669 23.09 -0.20 4.60
CA ARG A 669 24.00 0.84 5.11
C ARG A 669 23.87 2.13 4.33
N VAL A 670 23.71 3.24 5.05
CA VAL A 670 23.88 4.59 4.51
C VAL A 670 25.24 5.10 4.98
N GLY A 671 26.15 5.37 4.05
CA GLY A 671 27.48 5.89 4.35
C GLY A 671 27.42 7.28 4.99
N ILE A 672 28.38 7.56 5.87
CA ILE A 672 28.62 8.88 6.47
C ILE A 672 29.99 9.37 5.99
N ILE A 673 30.03 10.47 5.25
CA ILE A 673 31.28 11.09 4.80
C ILE A 673 32.07 11.60 6.02
N ARG A 674 31.38 12.29 6.93
CA ARG A 674 31.98 12.94 8.11
C ARG A 674 30.94 13.36 9.13
N ALA A 675 31.36 13.43 10.40
CA ALA A 675 30.65 14.13 11.46
C ALA A 675 31.61 15.11 12.15
N HIS A 676 31.39 16.41 11.99
CA HIS A 676 32.38 17.43 12.40
C HIS A 676 31.76 18.61 13.15
N LEU A 677 32.57 19.28 13.95
CA LEU A 677 32.12 20.39 14.78
C LEU A 677 32.22 21.73 14.05
N GLU A 678 31.21 22.54 14.26
CA GLU A 678 31.21 23.96 13.93
C GLU A 678 30.39 24.77 14.95
N GLU A 679 30.55 26.09 14.91
CA GLU A 679 29.73 26.98 15.73
C GLU A 679 28.48 27.44 14.99
N ASP A 680 27.32 27.49 15.63
CA ASP A 680 26.11 27.97 14.97
C ASP A 680 26.10 29.50 14.78
N ALA A 681 25.34 29.96 13.80
CA ALA A 681 25.05 31.38 13.58
C ALA A 681 23.91 31.86 14.50
N GLY A 682 23.74 33.18 14.62
CA GLY A 682 22.58 33.78 15.28
C GLY A 682 21.28 33.52 14.52
N LYS A 683 20.19 34.15 14.96
CA LYS A 683 18.89 34.12 14.31
C LYS A 683 18.58 35.48 13.67
N SER A 684 18.33 35.48 12.37
CA SER A 684 17.81 36.63 11.63
C SER A 684 16.29 36.52 11.51
N MET A 685 15.55 37.56 11.89
CA MET A 685 14.09 37.63 11.76
C MET A 685 13.72 38.78 10.81
N HIS A 686 13.01 38.42 9.73
CA HIS A 686 12.53 39.36 8.72
C HIS A 686 11.04 39.63 8.96
N ASP A 687 10.63 40.90 8.97
CA ASP A 687 9.22 41.28 9.12
C ASP A 687 8.57 41.40 7.73
N GLU A 688 8.22 40.25 7.14
CA GLU A 688 7.64 40.21 5.79
C GLU A 688 6.18 40.72 5.76
N GLN A 689 5.46 40.67 6.89
CA GLN A 689 4.06 41.11 6.98
C GLN A 689 3.90 42.62 7.21
N ALA A 690 4.85 43.30 7.87
CA ALA A 690 4.74 44.74 8.13
C ALA A 690 5.26 45.64 6.98
N GLY A 691 5.86 45.07 5.93
CA GLY A 691 6.39 45.84 4.80
C GLY A 691 7.54 46.81 5.17
N THR A 692 8.16 46.63 6.34
CA THR A 692 9.33 47.42 6.77
C THR A 692 10.63 46.69 6.47
N ALA A 693 11.60 47.39 5.89
CA ALA A 693 12.86 46.86 5.38
C ALA A 693 13.90 46.42 6.44
N ASP A 694 13.54 46.36 7.73
CA ASP A 694 14.49 46.11 8.82
C ASP A 694 14.51 44.63 9.26
N SER A 695 15.69 44.03 9.35
CA SER A 695 15.89 42.68 9.90
C SER A 695 16.32 42.76 11.37
N ARG A 696 15.68 41.98 12.24
CA ARG A 696 16.04 41.90 13.67
C ARG A 696 16.98 40.72 13.91
N ILE A 697 18.13 40.99 14.53
CA ILE A 697 19.16 39.98 14.78
C ILE A 697 19.18 39.59 16.26
N ASP A 698 19.07 38.29 16.53
CA ASP A 698 19.27 37.70 17.85
C ASP A 698 20.53 36.81 17.85
N LEU A 699 21.57 37.27 18.55
CA LEU A 699 22.86 36.61 18.66
C LEU A 699 22.93 35.61 19.83
N ASN A 700 21.83 35.33 20.52
CA ASN A 700 21.80 34.31 21.58
C ASN A 700 22.34 32.96 21.12
N ARG A 701 22.03 32.55 19.89
CA ARG A 701 22.45 31.26 19.31
C ARG A 701 23.88 31.26 18.77
N VAL A 702 24.48 32.43 18.54
CA VAL A 702 25.79 32.51 17.89
C VAL A 702 26.85 31.86 18.75
N GLY A 703 27.63 30.93 18.21
CA GLY A 703 28.65 30.20 18.96
C GLY A 703 28.17 28.89 19.61
N THR A 704 26.89 28.53 19.51
CA THR A 704 26.37 27.27 20.07
C THR A 704 27.03 26.07 19.36
N PRO A 705 27.42 24.99 20.07
CA PRO A 705 28.08 23.86 19.42
C PRO A 705 27.13 23.12 18.48
N LEU A 706 27.56 22.99 17.23
CA LEU A 706 26.84 22.31 16.18
C LEU A 706 27.70 21.16 15.65
N LEU A 707 27.09 19.99 15.49
CA LEU A 707 27.69 18.84 14.85
C LEU A 707 27.03 18.66 13.48
N GLU A 708 27.79 18.81 12.41
CA GLU A 708 27.34 18.60 11.05
C GLU A 708 27.72 17.18 10.60
N ILE A 709 26.70 16.38 10.31
CA ILE A 709 26.78 15.00 9.84
C ILE A 709 26.39 15.00 8.37
N VAL A 710 27.31 14.60 7.50
CA VAL A 710 27.10 14.57 6.05
C VAL A 710 27.07 13.13 5.60
N THR A 711 25.97 12.71 4.96
CA THR A 711 25.84 11.36 4.41
C THR A 711 26.55 11.25 3.07
N GLU A 712 26.96 10.04 2.71
CA GLU A 712 27.16 9.69 1.30
C GLU A 712 25.81 9.81 0.56
N PRO A 713 25.83 10.03 -0.77
CA PRO A 713 24.62 10.09 -1.57
C PRO A 713 24.10 8.67 -1.84
N ASP A 714 23.84 7.89 -0.79
CA ASP A 714 23.42 6.48 -0.83
C ASP A 714 21.90 6.29 -0.75
N ILE A 715 21.18 7.35 -0.39
CA ILE A 715 19.72 7.31 -0.20
C ILE A 715 19.04 7.33 -1.58
N ARG A 716 18.10 6.42 -1.80
CA ARG A 716 17.48 6.17 -3.12
C ARG A 716 16.00 6.51 -3.19
N SER A 717 15.38 6.87 -2.08
CA SER A 717 14.00 7.35 -2.06
C SER A 717 13.75 8.38 -0.94
N PRO A 718 12.64 9.13 -0.99
CA PRO A 718 12.22 10.01 0.11
C PRO A 718 11.95 9.26 1.43
N GLU A 719 11.40 8.05 1.37
CA GLU A 719 11.12 7.19 2.53
C GLU A 719 12.43 6.75 3.20
N ASP A 720 13.43 6.41 2.37
CA ASP A 720 14.78 6.07 2.82
C ASP A 720 15.39 7.19 3.67
N ALA A 721 15.20 8.45 3.25
CA ALA A 721 15.69 9.62 3.95
C ALA A 721 15.05 9.74 5.34
N LYS A 722 13.73 9.50 5.44
CA LYS A 722 12.99 9.53 6.72
C LYS A 722 13.40 8.40 7.65
N LEU A 723 13.61 7.19 7.14
CA LEU A 723 14.10 6.05 7.93
C LEU A 723 15.48 6.35 8.52
N PHE A 724 16.41 6.85 7.69
CA PHE A 724 17.74 7.27 8.14
C PHE A 724 17.67 8.34 9.23
N LEU A 725 16.87 9.38 9.03
CA LEU A 725 16.74 10.46 10.01
C LEU A 725 16.12 9.98 11.34
N THR A 726 15.21 9.01 11.27
CA THR A 726 14.58 8.40 12.45
C THR A 726 15.60 7.61 13.28
N GLU A 727 16.38 6.74 12.63
CA GLU A 727 17.44 5.98 13.31
C GLU A 727 18.54 6.91 13.84
N LEU A 728 18.92 7.94 13.08
CA LEU A 728 19.90 8.93 13.53
C LEU A 728 19.40 9.70 14.76
N LYS A 729 18.14 10.16 14.76
CA LYS A 729 17.54 10.83 15.90
C LYS A 729 17.57 9.95 17.14
N LEU A 730 17.13 8.71 17.01
CA LEU A 730 17.11 7.73 18.11
C LEU A 730 18.52 7.51 18.69
N LEU A 731 19.52 7.35 17.82
CA LEU A 731 20.91 7.16 18.25
C LEU A 731 21.42 8.37 19.05
N LEU A 732 21.17 9.59 18.57
CA LEU A 732 21.68 10.82 19.18
C LEU A 732 21.01 11.14 20.52
N THR A 733 19.69 10.94 20.62
CA THR A 733 18.96 11.13 21.89
C THR A 733 19.39 10.09 22.90
N TYR A 734 19.54 8.83 22.48
CA TYR A 734 20.00 7.73 23.33
C TYR A 734 21.39 7.96 23.92
N LEU A 735 22.30 8.61 23.16
CA LEU A 735 23.65 8.95 23.64
C LEU A 735 23.69 10.21 24.53
N GLY A 736 22.56 10.89 24.71
CA GLY A 736 22.48 12.17 25.43
C GLY A 736 23.27 13.29 24.74
N VAL A 737 23.39 13.22 23.41
CA VAL A 737 24.16 14.17 22.61
C VAL A 737 23.33 15.41 22.28
N SER A 738 22.04 15.23 22.02
CA SER A 738 21.09 16.29 21.66
C SER A 738 19.66 15.81 21.96
N ASP A 739 18.72 16.74 22.10
CA ASP A 739 17.27 16.45 22.14
C ASP A 739 16.68 16.26 20.73
N CYS A 740 17.43 16.60 19.68
CA CYS A 740 17.09 16.38 18.27
C CYS A 740 15.70 16.91 17.87
N ASN A 741 15.29 18.05 18.42
CA ASN A 741 14.01 18.69 18.15
C ASN A 741 14.12 19.61 16.92
N MET A 742 13.46 19.21 15.82
CA MET A 742 13.44 20.01 14.59
C MET A 742 12.68 21.34 14.73
N GLN A 743 11.64 21.40 15.56
CA GLN A 743 10.85 22.62 15.76
C GLN A 743 11.62 23.68 16.55
N GLU A 744 12.43 23.23 17.52
CA GLU A 744 13.32 24.11 18.29
C GLU A 744 14.63 24.42 17.54
N GLY A 745 14.89 23.71 16.44
CA GLY A 745 16.06 23.89 15.58
C GLY A 745 17.32 23.20 16.07
N SER A 746 17.22 22.34 17.09
CA SER A 746 18.34 21.53 17.58
C SER A 746 18.66 20.35 16.67
N LEU A 747 17.74 19.98 15.77
CA LEU A 747 18.02 19.16 14.59
C LEU A 747 17.59 19.91 13.32
N ARG A 748 18.48 20.05 12.35
CA ARG A 748 18.17 20.64 11.04
C ARG A 748 18.67 19.72 9.94
N VAL A 749 17.92 19.65 8.85
CA VAL A 749 18.26 18.81 7.69
C VAL A 749 18.19 19.68 6.46
N ASP A 750 19.30 19.75 5.74
CA ASP A 750 19.34 20.21 4.36
C ASP A 750 19.52 18.95 3.48
N ALA A 751 18.71 18.81 2.44
CA ALA A 751 18.72 17.62 1.60
C ALA A 751 19.18 17.96 0.19
N ASN A 752 20.24 17.30 -0.26
CA ASN A 752 20.70 17.36 -1.64
C ASN A 752 20.01 16.26 -2.42
N ILE A 753 19.26 16.63 -3.45
CA ILE A 753 18.60 15.70 -4.35
C ILE A 753 19.04 15.95 -5.78
N ASN A 754 19.32 14.85 -6.47
CA ASN A 754 19.69 14.79 -7.86
C ASN A 754 19.00 13.60 -8.52
N LEU A 755 18.60 13.77 -9.77
CA LEU A 755 18.06 12.68 -10.56
C LEU A 755 19.13 12.23 -11.53
N HIS A 756 19.33 10.93 -11.66
CA HIS A 756 20.03 10.38 -12.81
C HIS A 756 18.97 10.04 -13.84
N VAL A 757 18.70 10.99 -14.73
CA VAL A 757 17.76 10.80 -15.83
C VAL A 757 18.45 9.95 -16.87
N HIS A 758 17.80 8.90 -17.33
CA HIS A 758 18.39 8.08 -18.37
C HIS A 758 18.03 8.78 -19.70
N ALA A 759 19.03 9.07 -20.52
CA ALA A 759 18.94 9.92 -21.73
C ALA A 759 20.07 9.60 -22.74
N ASP A 760 19.71 9.34 -23.99
CA ASP A 760 20.53 8.77 -25.08
C ASP A 760 21.42 7.54 -24.72
N GLY A 761 20.92 6.62 -23.90
CA GLY A 761 21.67 5.45 -23.41
C GLY A 761 22.77 5.77 -22.39
N GLU A 762 22.81 7.01 -21.90
CA GLU A 762 23.66 7.47 -20.80
C GLU A 762 22.81 7.78 -19.56
N LYS A 763 23.40 7.65 -18.36
CA LYS A 763 22.81 8.24 -17.16
C LYS A 763 23.22 9.70 -17.08
N ILE A 764 22.28 10.60 -17.28
CA ILE A 764 22.45 12.04 -17.22
C ILE A 764 22.02 12.56 -15.85
N PRO A 765 22.98 12.85 -14.95
CA PRO A 765 22.64 13.50 -13.69
C PRO A 765 22.08 14.91 -13.97
N THR A 766 20.95 15.27 -13.34
CA THR A 766 20.38 16.62 -13.37
C THR A 766 21.26 17.59 -12.57
N PRO A 767 20.96 18.90 -12.51
CA PRO A 767 21.60 19.77 -11.53
C PRO A 767 21.17 19.39 -10.10
N ILE A 768 22.11 19.45 -9.15
CA ILE A 768 21.81 19.19 -7.74
C ILE A 768 20.96 20.34 -7.19
N VAL A 769 19.85 19.99 -6.53
CA VAL A 769 19.06 20.94 -5.73
C VAL A 769 19.21 20.62 -4.26
N GLU A 770 19.52 21.65 -3.48
CA GLU A 770 19.54 21.62 -2.02
C GLU A 770 18.21 22.16 -1.52
N VAL A 771 17.42 21.28 -0.91
CA VAL A 771 16.15 21.63 -0.28
C VAL A 771 16.41 21.99 1.19
N LYS A 772 15.88 23.14 1.61
CA LYS A 772 15.96 23.68 2.97
C LYS A 772 14.57 23.92 3.56
N ASN A 773 14.52 24.37 4.82
CA ASN A 773 13.28 24.72 5.54
C ASN A 773 12.32 23.54 5.79
N MET A 774 12.85 22.32 5.87
CA MET A 774 12.07 21.13 6.24
C MET A 774 12.07 20.98 7.77
N ASN A 775 10.94 21.23 8.43
CA ASN A 775 10.85 21.29 9.90
C ASN A 775 10.38 19.99 10.57
N SER A 776 10.19 18.91 9.79
CA SER A 776 9.85 17.58 10.28
C SER A 776 10.36 16.50 9.32
N PHE A 777 10.51 15.26 9.77
CA PHE A 777 10.90 14.16 8.87
C PHE A 777 9.86 13.90 7.78
N ARG A 778 8.57 14.10 8.08
CA ARG A 778 7.49 14.07 7.07
C ARG A 778 7.66 15.19 6.04
N ALA A 779 8.08 16.38 6.46
CA ALA A 779 8.36 17.47 5.53
C ALA A 779 9.57 17.15 4.64
N VAL A 780 10.60 16.47 5.15
CA VAL A 780 11.75 16.01 4.34
C VAL A 780 11.30 15.04 3.25
N GLU A 781 10.56 14.00 3.61
CA GLU A 781 9.99 13.01 2.69
C GLU A 781 9.15 13.68 1.58
N ARG A 782 8.20 14.54 1.95
CA ARG A 782 7.31 15.22 0.99
C ARG A 782 8.07 16.20 0.09
N ALA A 783 9.04 16.93 0.64
CA ALA A 783 9.80 17.90 -0.13
C ALA A 783 10.70 17.21 -1.16
N LEU A 784 11.31 16.07 -0.80
CA LEU A 784 12.12 15.27 -1.71
C LEU A 784 11.28 14.63 -2.83
N ALA A 785 10.09 14.12 -2.50
CA ALA A 785 9.16 13.60 -3.50
C ALA A 785 8.73 14.68 -4.51
N TYR A 786 8.34 15.86 -4.03
CA TYR A 786 8.00 16.99 -4.89
C TYR A 786 9.18 17.44 -5.76
N GLU A 787 10.36 17.58 -5.17
CA GLU A 787 11.56 18.05 -5.88
C GLU A 787 12.01 17.06 -6.96
N ALA A 788 11.81 15.75 -6.75
CA ALA A 788 12.06 14.75 -7.79
C ALA A 788 11.18 14.98 -9.02
N THR A 789 9.86 15.14 -8.84
CA THR A 789 8.96 15.45 -9.97
C THR A 789 9.34 16.76 -10.64
N ARG A 790 9.54 17.83 -9.86
CA ARG A 790 9.84 19.18 -10.37
C ARG A 790 11.17 19.24 -11.13
N GLN A 791 12.22 18.57 -10.64
CA GLN A 791 13.52 18.52 -11.33
C GLN A 791 13.43 17.80 -12.66
N PHE A 792 12.63 16.74 -12.70
CA PHE A 792 12.43 15.97 -13.91
C PHE A 792 11.71 16.81 -14.97
N ASP A 793 10.61 17.50 -14.59
CA ASP A 793 9.90 18.44 -15.47
C ASP A 793 10.83 19.55 -16.00
N GLU A 794 11.68 20.15 -15.13
CA GLU A 794 12.65 21.18 -15.54
C GLU A 794 13.72 20.61 -16.49
N TRP A 795 14.15 19.36 -16.26
CA TRP A 795 15.11 18.69 -17.13
C TRP A 795 14.50 18.42 -18.51
N GLU A 796 13.25 17.99 -18.60
CA GLU A 796 12.56 17.81 -19.89
C GLU A 796 12.49 19.11 -20.70
N GLU A 797 12.23 20.24 -20.03
CA GLU A 797 12.15 21.55 -20.69
C GLU A 797 13.52 22.11 -21.10
N THR A 798 14.56 21.84 -20.32
CA THR A 798 15.84 22.55 -20.43
C THR A 798 17.02 21.70 -20.88
N GLY A 799 16.95 20.38 -20.71
CA GLY A 799 18.02 19.41 -20.95
C GLY A 799 19.27 19.62 -20.09
N LYS A 800 19.20 20.46 -19.05
CA LYS A 800 20.35 20.86 -18.23
C LYS A 800 20.88 19.66 -17.46
N ARG A 801 22.19 19.48 -17.48
CA ARG A 801 22.93 18.41 -16.82
C ARG A 801 23.64 18.93 -15.58
N MET A 802 24.10 18.02 -14.74
CA MET A 802 24.97 18.35 -13.61
C MET A 802 26.19 19.13 -14.11
N GLY A 803 26.36 20.35 -13.61
CA GLY A 803 27.42 21.27 -14.01
C GLY A 803 26.99 22.36 -15.00
N ASP A 804 25.86 22.23 -15.69
CA ASP A 804 25.35 23.25 -16.62
C ASP A 804 24.82 24.49 -15.88
N VAL A 805 24.22 24.27 -14.70
CA VAL A 805 23.86 25.33 -13.78
C VAL A 805 24.47 25.06 -12.40
N PRO A 806 24.85 26.11 -11.66
CA PRO A 806 25.29 25.97 -10.28
C PRO A 806 24.23 25.29 -9.41
N LYS A 807 24.67 24.58 -8.36
CA LYS A 807 23.81 24.00 -7.31
C LYS A 807 22.77 25.02 -6.86
N GLN A 808 21.49 24.68 -6.99
CA GLN A 808 20.38 25.56 -6.62
C GLN A 808 19.96 25.31 -5.16
N THR A 809 19.46 26.35 -4.49
CA THR A 809 18.89 26.22 -3.15
C THR A 809 17.41 26.57 -3.19
N HIS A 810 16.58 25.61 -2.81
CA HIS A 810 15.13 25.75 -2.72
C HIS A 810 14.67 25.60 -1.28
N GLY A 811 13.59 26.28 -0.91
CA GLY A 811 12.95 26.14 0.40
C GLY A 811 11.62 25.43 0.29
N TRP A 812 11.36 24.48 1.18
CA TRP A 812 10.06 23.84 1.33
C TRP A 812 9.01 24.81 1.90
N ASP A 813 7.84 24.84 1.26
CA ASP A 813 6.63 25.55 1.72
C ASP A 813 5.59 24.49 2.13
N ASP A 814 5.52 24.21 3.43
CA ASP A 814 4.72 23.12 3.99
C ASP A 814 3.21 23.32 3.83
N ALA A 815 2.74 24.56 3.71
CA ALA A 815 1.31 24.85 3.50
C ALA A 815 0.91 24.66 2.04
N ALA A 816 1.81 25.00 1.10
CA ALA A 816 1.55 24.89 -0.33
C ALA A 816 1.99 23.53 -0.93
N ASN A 817 2.78 22.75 -0.19
CA ASN A 817 3.35 21.47 -0.63
C ASN A 817 4.22 21.59 -1.88
N VAL A 818 5.05 22.64 -1.92
CA VAL A 818 5.97 22.90 -3.02
C VAL A 818 7.33 23.35 -2.52
N THR A 819 8.37 23.16 -3.32
CA THR A 819 9.66 23.83 -3.14
C THR A 819 9.67 25.15 -3.92
N ARG A 820 10.27 26.19 -3.33
CA ARG A 820 10.41 27.51 -3.96
C ARG A 820 11.89 27.90 -4.08
N PRO A 821 12.32 28.46 -5.21
CA PRO A 821 13.70 28.93 -5.36
C PRO A 821 13.95 30.05 -4.35
N GLN A 822 15.01 29.91 -3.53
CA GLN A 822 15.41 30.94 -2.57
C GLN A 822 16.54 31.80 -3.14
N ARG A 823 17.57 31.16 -3.71
CA ARG A 823 18.75 31.83 -4.28
C ARG A 823 19.35 30.97 -5.39
N TYR A 824 19.81 31.59 -6.47
CA TYR A 824 20.74 30.99 -7.43
C TYR A 824 22.15 31.26 -6.92
N LYS A 825 22.96 30.24 -6.63
CA LYS A 825 24.39 30.44 -6.29
C LYS A 825 25.11 30.87 -7.57
N GLU A 826 25.12 32.17 -7.88
CA GLU A 826 25.80 32.69 -9.08
C GLU A 826 27.32 32.45 -9.05
N GLU A 827 27.91 32.17 -7.89
CA GLU A 827 29.27 31.65 -7.74
C GLU A 827 29.29 30.67 -6.54
N SER A 828 30.05 29.57 -6.61
CA SER A 828 30.39 28.81 -5.40
C SER A 828 31.08 29.78 -4.45
N SER A 829 30.41 30.20 -3.38
CA SER A 829 30.96 31.23 -2.50
C SER A 829 32.32 30.76 -1.98
N ASP A 830 33.39 31.48 -2.32
CA ASP A 830 34.72 31.20 -1.80
C ASP A 830 34.72 31.55 -0.31
N TYR A 831 34.45 30.52 0.50
CA TYR A 831 34.49 30.60 1.96
C TYR A 831 35.91 30.81 2.50
N ARG A 832 36.94 30.82 1.63
CA ARG A 832 38.34 31.06 1.98
C ARG A 832 38.74 30.28 3.22
N TYR A 833 38.49 28.97 3.22
CA TYR A 833 38.85 28.12 4.34
C TYR A 833 40.35 28.23 4.61
N PHE A 834 40.70 28.53 5.85
CA PHE A 834 42.09 28.47 6.31
C PHE A 834 42.15 28.06 7.79
N PRO A 835 43.24 27.40 8.24
CA PRO A 835 43.40 26.99 9.63
C PRO A 835 43.25 28.16 10.59
N ASP A 836 42.42 28.03 11.62
CA ASP A 836 42.23 29.06 12.63
C ASP A 836 43.50 29.18 13.48
N PRO A 837 44.24 30.32 13.42
CA PRO A 837 45.48 30.48 14.17
C PRO A 837 45.27 30.67 15.68
N ASP A 838 44.04 30.97 16.12
CA ASP A 838 43.73 31.26 17.51
C ASP A 838 43.47 29.99 18.33
N LEU A 839 43.29 28.84 17.66
CA LEU A 839 43.06 27.55 18.29
C LEU A 839 44.19 26.58 17.97
N VAL A 840 44.67 25.88 19.00
CA VAL A 840 45.62 24.79 18.82
C VAL A 840 44.91 23.57 18.20
N PRO A 841 45.64 22.74 17.43
CA PRO A 841 45.11 21.46 16.97
C PRO A 841 44.70 20.56 18.15
N VAL A 842 43.74 19.69 17.90
CA VAL A 842 43.26 18.70 18.88
C VAL A 842 43.84 17.33 18.51
N THR A 843 44.46 16.68 19.49
CA THR A 843 44.93 15.29 19.34
C THR A 843 44.06 14.37 20.17
N VAL A 844 43.61 13.27 19.57
CA VAL A 844 42.84 12.23 20.25
C VAL A 844 43.73 11.02 20.45
N THR A 845 43.98 10.65 21.70
CA THR A 845 44.80 9.50 22.04
C THR A 845 44.01 8.20 21.89
N GLY A 846 44.70 7.08 21.61
CA GLY A 846 44.04 5.77 21.58
C GLY A 846 43.37 5.39 22.90
N ALA A 847 43.88 5.90 24.03
CA ALA A 847 43.26 5.71 25.34
C ALA A 847 41.92 6.46 25.46
N GLU A 848 41.81 7.67 24.90
CA GLU A 848 40.54 8.41 24.85
C GLU A 848 39.52 7.73 23.94
N ILE A 849 39.95 7.26 22.76
CA ILE A 849 39.07 6.49 21.84
C ILE A 849 38.52 5.25 22.54
N GLU A 850 39.39 4.48 23.21
CA GLU A 850 38.97 3.27 23.90
C GLU A 850 38.07 3.58 25.12
N SER A 851 38.35 4.66 25.85
CA SER A 851 37.49 5.12 26.93
C SER A 851 36.09 5.53 26.43
N VAL A 852 36.01 6.19 25.27
CA VAL A 852 34.72 6.53 24.65
C VAL A 852 34.01 5.28 24.17
N ARG A 853 34.71 4.35 23.50
CA ARG A 853 34.16 3.07 23.06
C ARG A 853 33.51 2.29 24.19
N GLN A 854 34.21 2.17 25.32
CA GLN A 854 33.70 1.49 26.52
C GLN A 854 32.49 2.21 27.12
N GLY A 855 32.41 3.54 26.94
CA GLY A 855 31.32 4.38 27.44
C GLY A 855 30.11 4.52 26.52
N LEU A 856 30.14 4.00 25.28
CA LEU A 856 28.98 4.03 24.37
C LEU A 856 27.89 3.04 24.78
N GLY A 857 28.28 1.92 25.41
CA GLY A 857 27.36 0.85 25.75
C GLY A 857 26.74 0.17 24.52
N GLU A 858 25.61 -0.48 24.73
CA GLU A 858 24.85 -1.15 23.68
C GLU A 858 24.05 -0.14 22.85
N SER A 859 24.11 -0.25 21.51
CA SER A 859 23.37 0.61 20.59
C SER A 859 21.86 0.32 20.66
N PRO A 860 20.99 1.26 20.23
CA PRO A 860 19.55 1.01 20.15
C PRO A 860 19.21 -0.25 19.34
N ALA A 861 19.90 -0.49 18.22
CA ALA A 861 19.74 -1.70 17.42
C ALA A 861 20.12 -2.98 18.18
N GLY A 862 21.26 -2.97 18.89
CA GLY A 862 21.67 -4.09 19.74
C GLY A 862 20.69 -4.36 20.88
N LEU A 863 20.18 -3.28 21.49
CA LEU A 863 19.20 -3.35 22.58
C LEU A 863 17.87 -3.95 22.10
N ARG A 864 17.36 -3.55 20.92
CA ARG A 864 16.19 -4.19 20.30
C ARG A 864 16.40 -5.69 20.13
N ALA A 865 17.54 -6.09 19.57
CA ALA A 865 17.87 -7.51 19.38
C ALA A 865 17.96 -8.26 20.71
N ARG A 866 18.55 -7.66 21.75
CA ARG A 866 18.66 -8.27 23.08
C ARG A 866 17.30 -8.37 23.77
N LEU A 867 16.46 -7.34 23.70
CA LEU A 867 15.12 -7.39 24.28
C LEU A 867 14.26 -8.47 23.61
N GLN A 868 14.38 -8.66 22.29
CA GLN A 868 13.73 -9.75 21.59
C GLN A 868 14.26 -11.13 22.05
N ALA A 869 15.58 -11.29 22.14
CA ALA A 869 16.21 -12.57 22.46
C ALA A 869 16.09 -12.98 23.93
N GLU A 870 16.32 -12.07 24.87
CA GLU A 870 16.38 -12.37 26.32
C GLU A 870 15.02 -12.24 27.00
N TYR A 871 14.17 -11.33 26.54
CA TYR A 871 12.88 -11.00 27.18
C TYR A 871 11.68 -11.50 26.35
N GLU A 872 11.93 -12.19 25.24
CA GLU A 872 10.93 -12.73 24.31
C GLU A 872 9.89 -11.68 23.88
N LEU A 873 10.33 -10.42 23.77
CA LEU A 873 9.52 -9.35 23.23
C LEU A 873 9.38 -9.50 21.72
N THR A 874 8.24 -9.07 21.18
CA THR A 874 8.10 -8.97 19.72
C THR A 874 9.02 -7.87 19.17
N PRO A 875 9.36 -7.88 17.86
CA PRO A 875 10.10 -6.79 17.25
C PRO A 875 9.47 -5.43 17.49
N TYR A 876 8.13 -5.35 17.41
CA TYR A 876 7.35 -4.15 17.69
C TYR A 876 7.50 -3.68 19.15
N ASP A 877 7.30 -4.57 20.12
CA ASP A 877 7.40 -4.23 21.55
C ASP A 877 8.80 -3.72 21.91
N ALA A 878 9.83 -4.37 21.34
CA ALA A 878 11.22 -3.96 21.53
C ALA A 878 11.48 -2.58 20.92
N ASP A 879 10.95 -2.30 19.72
CA ASP A 879 11.11 -0.99 19.08
C ASP A 879 10.39 0.12 19.83
N VAL A 880 9.15 -0.11 20.29
CA VAL A 880 8.40 0.85 21.12
C VAL A 880 9.15 1.16 22.40
N ILE A 881 9.63 0.15 23.14
CA ILE A 881 10.32 0.36 24.41
C ILE A 881 11.66 1.09 24.20
N VAL A 882 12.45 0.69 23.19
CA VAL A 882 13.72 1.33 22.87
C VAL A 882 13.53 2.76 22.34
N GLY A 883 12.50 3.00 21.55
CA GLY A 883 12.17 4.29 20.96
C GLY A 883 11.85 5.39 21.99
N GLN A 884 11.49 5.01 23.21
CA GLN A 884 11.18 5.93 24.31
C GLN A 884 12.42 6.33 25.13
N GLY A 885 13.59 5.78 24.81
CA GLY A 885 14.86 6.12 25.44
C GLY A 885 15.31 5.15 26.53
N ARG A 886 16.56 5.36 26.99
CA ARG A 886 17.26 4.44 27.88
C ARG A 886 16.59 4.28 29.23
N GLU A 887 16.07 5.36 29.81
CA GLU A 887 15.46 5.28 31.15
C GLU A 887 14.22 4.38 31.16
N LEU A 888 13.42 4.40 30.08
CA LEU A 888 12.26 3.51 29.99
C LEU A 888 12.70 2.06 29.77
N VAL A 889 13.74 1.82 28.98
CA VAL A 889 14.26 0.46 28.80
C VAL A 889 14.76 -0.10 30.13
N ASP A 890 15.51 0.69 30.91
CA ASP A 890 16.02 0.27 32.21
C ASP A 890 14.85 0.04 33.19
N TYR A 891 13.83 0.91 33.18
CA TYR A 891 12.59 0.75 33.94
C TYR A 891 11.84 -0.54 33.56
N PHE A 892 11.74 -0.85 32.27
CA PHE A 892 11.13 -2.08 31.77
C PHE A 892 11.94 -3.30 32.23
N ILE A 893 13.26 -3.31 32.06
CA ILE A 893 14.12 -4.44 32.45
C ILE A 893 13.98 -4.73 33.95
N GLU A 894 14.00 -3.70 34.80
CA GLU A 894 13.82 -3.88 36.24
C GLU A 894 12.40 -4.38 36.58
N THR A 895 11.37 -3.82 35.95
CA THR A 895 9.97 -4.26 36.12
C THR A 895 9.80 -5.72 35.70
N ALA A 896 10.33 -6.11 34.54
CA ALA A 896 10.28 -7.45 33.99
C ALA A 896 11.01 -8.45 34.89
N THR A 897 12.16 -8.06 35.43
CA THR A 897 12.96 -8.88 36.36
C THR A 897 12.18 -9.17 37.64
N VAL A 898 11.56 -8.16 38.25
CA VAL A 898 10.79 -8.33 39.50
C VAL A 898 9.48 -9.08 39.24
N ALA A 899 8.80 -8.80 38.13
CA ALA A 899 7.55 -9.47 37.76
C ALA A 899 7.72 -10.96 37.46
N GLY A 900 8.93 -11.40 37.08
CA GLY A 900 9.20 -12.76 36.63
C GLY A 900 8.50 -13.13 35.30
N ASN A 901 7.92 -12.15 34.61
CA ASN A 901 7.23 -12.33 33.33
C ASN A 901 7.41 -11.09 32.45
N ALA A 902 8.40 -11.16 31.55
CA ALA A 902 8.79 -10.03 30.70
C ALA A 902 7.70 -9.59 29.72
N ARG A 903 6.95 -10.54 29.14
CA ARG A 903 5.85 -10.23 28.23
C ARG A 903 4.73 -9.45 28.92
N THR A 904 4.32 -9.88 30.12
CA THR A 904 3.31 -9.15 30.90
C THR A 904 3.83 -7.78 31.34
N ALA A 905 5.09 -7.70 31.78
CA ALA A 905 5.72 -6.42 32.10
C ALA A 905 5.74 -5.46 30.91
N GLY A 906 6.10 -5.94 29.71
CA GLY A 906 6.11 -5.15 28.48
C GLY A 906 4.74 -4.59 28.15
N ASN A 907 3.70 -5.42 28.21
CA ASN A 907 2.32 -4.98 28.02
C ASN A 907 1.89 -3.91 29.04
N TRP A 908 2.24 -4.07 30.32
CA TRP A 908 1.86 -3.11 31.35
C TRP A 908 2.60 -1.77 31.21
N VAL A 909 3.90 -1.82 30.87
CA VAL A 909 4.69 -0.61 30.59
C VAL A 909 4.10 0.13 29.39
N GLN A 910 3.82 -0.56 28.29
CA GLN A 910 3.29 0.08 27.09
C GLN A 910 1.85 0.59 27.27
N GLN A 911 0.96 -0.15 27.93
CA GLN A 911 -0.45 0.22 28.01
C GLN A 911 -0.77 1.22 29.13
N TYR A 912 -0.08 1.16 30.25
CA TYR A 912 -0.41 1.96 31.44
C TYR A 912 0.66 2.99 31.77
N VAL A 913 1.95 2.61 31.74
CA VAL A 913 3.03 3.54 32.06
C VAL A 913 3.15 4.58 30.97
N LEU A 914 3.41 4.18 29.71
CA LEU A 914 3.53 5.11 28.58
C LEU A 914 2.30 6.00 28.40
N ARG A 915 1.11 5.43 28.55
CA ARG A 915 -0.13 6.19 28.52
C ARG A 915 -0.15 7.30 29.56
N THR A 916 0.26 7.01 30.80
CA THR A 916 0.32 8.02 31.87
C THR A 916 1.39 9.07 31.61
N LEU A 917 2.56 8.66 31.09
CA LEU A 917 3.63 9.60 30.71
C LEU A 917 3.11 10.60 29.68
N ASN A 918 2.43 10.11 28.65
CA ASN A 918 1.84 10.93 27.58
C ASN A 918 0.70 11.82 28.08
N GLU A 919 -0.23 11.28 28.89
CA GLU A 919 -1.37 12.04 29.43
C GLU A 919 -0.92 13.17 30.39
N LYS A 920 0.17 12.97 31.13
CA LYS A 920 0.70 13.95 32.09
C LYS A 920 1.85 14.79 31.54
N ASP A 921 2.33 14.51 30.32
CA ASP A 921 3.53 15.12 29.72
C ASP A 921 4.74 15.09 30.65
N ILE A 922 5.03 13.90 31.20
CA ILE A 922 6.15 13.65 32.11
C ILE A 922 7.06 12.54 31.59
N ALA A 923 8.35 12.62 31.92
CA ALA A 923 9.30 11.55 31.66
C ALA A 923 9.21 10.43 32.71
N ILE A 924 9.81 9.27 32.40
CA ILE A 924 9.74 8.07 33.25
C ILE A 924 10.39 8.26 34.62
N ASP A 925 11.35 9.18 34.75
CA ASP A 925 11.99 9.55 36.02
C ASP A 925 11.03 10.28 36.99
N ALA A 926 10.05 10.99 36.43
CA ALA A 926 8.98 11.66 37.15
C ALA A 926 7.74 10.77 37.34
N TYR A 927 7.76 9.53 36.84
CA TYR A 927 6.67 8.59 37.03
C TYR A 927 6.54 8.21 38.51
N PRO A 928 5.35 8.36 39.13
CA PRO A 928 5.18 8.22 40.58
C PRO A 928 5.38 6.79 41.10
N VAL A 929 5.39 5.78 40.23
CA VAL A 929 5.54 4.37 40.62
C VAL A 929 6.91 3.87 40.20
N SER A 930 7.65 3.29 41.15
CA SER A 930 8.95 2.68 40.84
C SER A 930 8.80 1.35 40.09
N ALA A 931 9.80 1.01 39.27
CA ALA A 931 9.84 -0.27 38.52
C ALA A 931 9.68 -1.49 39.44
N LYS A 932 10.24 -1.44 40.66
CA LYS A 932 10.10 -2.51 41.66
C LYS A 932 8.67 -2.68 42.15
N GLU A 933 7.99 -1.58 42.46
CA GLU A 933 6.62 -1.63 42.97
C GLU A 933 5.63 -2.03 41.87
N LEU A 934 5.85 -1.56 40.63
CA LEU A 934 5.10 -2.05 39.47
C LEU A 934 5.36 -3.55 39.23
N GLY A 935 6.62 -3.98 39.29
CA GLY A 935 7.00 -5.38 39.16
C GLY A 935 6.33 -6.27 40.21
N ARG A 936 6.29 -5.84 41.48
CA ARG A 936 5.58 -6.54 42.57
C ARG A 936 4.07 -6.63 42.32
N LEU A 937 3.46 -5.55 41.85
CA LEU A 937 2.04 -5.57 41.48
C LEU A 937 1.77 -6.58 40.36
N ILE A 938 2.61 -6.59 39.32
CA ILE A 938 2.49 -7.53 38.20
C ILE A 938 2.73 -8.97 38.68
N GLU A 939 3.72 -9.20 39.56
CA GLU A 939 3.94 -10.51 40.20
C GLU A 939 2.68 -10.99 40.93
N MET A 940 2.00 -10.12 41.68
CA MET A 940 0.75 -10.45 42.36
C MET A 940 -0.39 -10.80 41.39
N VAL A 941 -0.45 -10.13 40.23
CA VAL A 941 -1.42 -10.44 39.17
C VAL A 941 -1.10 -11.77 38.49
N VAL A 942 0.17 -12.01 38.15
CA VAL A 942 0.66 -13.26 37.53
C VAL A 942 0.46 -14.45 38.49
N ALA A 943 0.68 -14.24 39.79
CA ALA A 943 0.43 -15.25 40.83
C ALA A 943 -1.06 -15.44 41.18
N GLY A 944 -1.97 -14.68 40.55
CA GLY A 944 -3.42 -14.80 40.76
C GLY A 944 -3.95 -14.23 42.08
N LYS A 945 -3.10 -13.54 42.85
CA LYS A 945 -3.51 -12.84 44.10
C LYS A 945 -4.43 -11.65 43.79
N LEU A 946 -4.23 -11.01 42.64
CA LEU A 946 -5.10 -9.97 42.10
C LEU A 946 -5.56 -10.35 40.70
N ASP A 947 -6.81 -10.05 40.36
CA ASP A 947 -7.25 -10.08 38.96
C ASP A 947 -6.72 -8.83 38.22
N THR A 948 -6.59 -8.89 36.89
CA THR A 948 -6.03 -7.80 36.07
C THR A 948 -6.77 -6.47 36.28
N THR A 949 -8.08 -6.51 36.47
CA THR A 949 -8.90 -5.32 36.70
C THR A 949 -8.53 -4.65 38.02
N ARG A 950 -8.41 -5.42 39.10
CA ARG A 950 -7.98 -4.94 40.41
C ARG A 950 -6.53 -4.48 40.39
N GLY A 951 -5.67 -5.18 39.66
CA GLY A 951 -4.30 -4.76 39.45
C GLY A 951 -4.24 -3.36 38.84
N ARG A 952 -5.10 -3.06 37.85
CA ARG A 952 -5.21 -1.71 37.29
C ARG A 952 -5.73 -0.68 38.29
N ASP A 953 -6.73 -1.02 39.10
CA ASP A 953 -7.27 -0.10 40.12
C ASP A 953 -6.21 0.24 41.17
N VAL A 954 -5.41 -0.74 41.57
CA VAL A 954 -4.26 -0.58 42.47
C VAL A 954 -3.19 0.28 41.81
N LEU A 955 -2.86 0.04 40.54
CA LEU A 955 -1.91 0.88 39.81
C LEU A 955 -2.38 2.34 39.72
N GLY A 956 -3.67 2.56 39.44
CA GLY A 956 -4.25 3.91 39.42
C GLY A 956 -4.08 4.63 40.76
N GLU A 957 -4.34 3.94 41.86
CA GLU A 957 -4.11 4.49 43.21
C GLU A 957 -2.62 4.78 43.47
N MET A 958 -1.72 3.89 43.07
CA MET A 958 -0.28 4.10 43.20
C MET A 958 0.18 5.31 42.37
N VAL A 959 -0.41 5.54 41.19
CA VAL A 959 -0.10 6.69 40.33
C VAL A 959 -0.66 8.00 40.89
N ASP A 960 -1.83 7.97 41.51
CA ASP A 960 -2.48 9.17 42.06
C ASP A 960 -1.86 9.59 43.40
N SER A 961 -1.54 8.63 44.26
CA SER A 961 -1.12 8.85 45.64
C SER A 961 0.40 8.67 45.86
N GLY A 962 1.14 8.11 44.89
CA GLY A 962 2.57 7.82 45.00
C GLY A 962 2.92 6.79 46.09
N CYS A 963 1.95 5.96 46.49
CA CYS A 963 2.08 5.00 47.58
C CYS A 963 2.57 3.63 47.09
N SER A 964 3.02 2.79 48.02
CA SER A 964 3.43 1.41 47.73
C SER A 964 2.24 0.52 47.34
N VAL A 965 2.51 -0.62 46.69
CA VAL A 965 1.46 -1.58 46.29
C VAL A 965 0.61 -2.02 47.49
N ASP A 966 1.24 -2.24 48.64
CA ASP A 966 0.58 -2.68 49.87
C ASP A 966 -0.33 -1.57 50.45
N GLU A 967 0.10 -0.31 50.37
CA GLU A 967 -0.71 0.84 50.80
C GLU A 967 -1.89 1.10 49.87
N ALA A 968 -1.68 0.97 48.56
CA ALA A 968 -2.72 1.11 47.54
C ALA A 968 -3.81 0.03 47.67
N ILE A 969 -3.41 -1.23 47.89
CA ILE A 969 -4.32 -2.34 48.18
C ILE A 969 -5.17 -2.04 49.43
N LYS A 970 -4.53 -1.55 50.50
CA LYS A 970 -5.21 -1.19 51.75
C LYS A 970 -6.16 0.01 51.57
N ALA A 971 -5.75 1.03 50.83
CA ALA A 971 -6.57 2.21 50.55
C ALA A 971 -7.82 1.87 49.72
N ARG A 972 -7.70 0.89 48.81
CA ARG A 972 -8.81 0.37 48.00
C ARG A 972 -9.67 -0.66 48.73
N GLY A 973 -9.37 -0.99 49.99
CA GLY A 973 -10.14 -1.96 50.79
C GLY A 973 -10.11 -3.38 50.21
N ILE A 974 -9.03 -3.71 49.49
CA ILE A 974 -8.84 -5.03 48.89
C ILE A 974 -8.32 -5.96 49.99
N GLU A 975 -9.21 -6.78 50.54
CA GLU A 975 -8.89 -7.80 51.54
C GLU A 975 -8.80 -9.17 50.89
N GLU A 976 -7.84 -9.99 51.32
CA GLU A 976 -7.73 -11.39 50.90
C GLU A 976 -8.93 -12.17 51.45
N VAL A 977 -9.72 -12.79 50.57
CA VAL A 977 -10.87 -13.58 50.99
C VAL A 977 -10.39 -14.97 51.36
N ASP A 978 -10.54 -15.33 52.64
CA ASP A 978 -10.20 -16.65 53.14
C ASP A 978 -10.93 -17.75 52.35
N GLU A 979 -10.18 -18.79 51.98
CA GLU A 979 -10.65 -19.84 51.08
C GLU A 979 -11.84 -20.61 51.66
N SER A 980 -11.89 -20.82 52.98
CA SER A 980 -13.04 -21.49 53.61
C SER A 980 -14.31 -20.65 53.51
N THR A 981 -14.18 -19.34 53.63
CA THR A 981 -15.28 -18.37 53.47
C THR A 981 -15.75 -18.30 52.01
N LEU A 982 -14.81 -18.39 51.07
CA LEU A 982 -15.09 -18.42 49.63
C LEU A 982 -15.82 -19.70 49.21
N VAL A 983 -15.42 -20.85 49.76
CA VAL A 983 -16.07 -22.15 49.55
C VAL A 983 -17.50 -22.14 50.10
N ASP A 984 -17.70 -21.62 51.31
CA ASP A 984 -19.04 -21.53 51.91
C ASP A 984 -19.97 -20.58 51.13
N LEU A 985 -19.44 -19.45 50.66
CA LEU A 985 -20.16 -18.55 49.75
C LEU A 985 -20.54 -19.25 48.43
N CYS A 986 -19.63 -20.02 47.83
CA CYS A 986 -19.91 -20.78 46.61
C CYS A 986 -20.98 -21.87 46.85
N ARG A 987 -20.93 -22.59 47.98
CA ARG A 987 -21.96 -23.56 48.36
C ARG A 987 -23.33 -22.90 48.53
N GLU A 988 -23.38 -21.75 49.19
CA GLU A 988 -24.62 -20.99 49.37
C GLU A 988 -25.20 -20.55 48.01
N LEU A 989 -24.37 -19.99 47.13
CA LEU A 989 -24.77 -19.57 45.80
C LEU A 989 -25.25 -20.73 44.92
N LEU A 990 -24.59 -21.88 44.96
CA LEU A 990 -25.03 -23.09 44.25
C LEU A 990 -26.38 -23.59 44.79
N SER A 991 -26.57 -23.58 46.12
CA SER A 991 -27.84 -24.01 46.74
C SER A 991 -29.04 -23.14 46.35
N LYS A 992 -28.81 -21.84 46.11
CA LYS A 992 -29.85 -20.87 45.71
C LYS A 992 -30.12 -20.85 44.20
N ASN A 993 -29.27 -21.48 43.40
CA ASN A 993 -29.35 -21.46 41.94
C ASN A 993 -29.31 -22.90 41.36
N PRO A 994 -30.32 -23.75 41.64
CA PRO A 994 -30.31 -25.17 41.25
C PRO A 994 -30.20 -25.39 39.73
N LYS A 995 -30.77 -24.48 38.93
CA LYS A 995 -30.65 -24.51 37.46
C LYS A 995 -29.19 -24.41 36.99
N VAL A 996 -28.36 -23.62 37.67
CA VAL A 996 -26.93 -23.49 37.33
C VAL A 996 -26.17 -24.77 37.69
N VAL A 997 -26.56 -25.46 38.76
CA VAL A 997 -26.00 -26.77 39.13
C VAL A 997 -26.30 -27.81 38.05
N ASP A 998 -27.55 -27.87 37.59
CA ASP A 998 -27.97 -28.79 36.51
C ASP A 998 -27.22 -28.50 35.20
N ASP A 999 -27.13 -27.23 34.79
CA ASP A 999 -26.38 -26.82 33.60
C ASP A 999 -24.88 -27.17 33.69
N LEU A 1000 -24.28 -27.07 34.88
CA LEU A 1000 -22.88 -27.46 35.09
C LEU A 1000 -22.68 -28.98 35.06
N LYS A 1001 -23.62 -29.78 35.59
CA LYS A 1001 -23.62 -31.25 35.47
C LYS A 1001 -23.79 -31.73 34.03
N GLU A 1002 -24.48 -30.96 33.20
CA GLU A 1002 -24.61 -31.18 31.75
C GLU A 1002 -23.38 -30.71 30.93
N GLY A 1003 -22.33 -30.21 31.59
CA GLY A 1003 -21.08 -29.79 30.95
C GLY A 1003 -21.05 -28.34 30.47
N LYS A 1004 -22.07 -27.52 30.76
CA LYS A 1004 -22.15 -26.11 30.34
C LYS A 1004 -21.38 -25.19 31.30
N GLN A 1005 -20.04 -25.25 31.27
CA GLN A 1005 -19.16 -24.49 32.19
C GLN A 1005 -19.35 -22.96 32.15
N LYS A 1006 -19.93 -22.40 31.08
CA LYS A 1006 -20.25 -20.96 30.99
C LYS A 1006 -21.33 -20.52 32.00
N ALA A 1007 -22.16 -21.44 32.51
CA ALA A 1007 -23.25 -21.13 33.44
C ALA A 1007 -22.76 -20.56 34.80
N VAL A 1008 -21.51 -20.85 35.20
CA VAL A 1008 -20.87 -20.27 36.40
C VAL A 1008 -20.79 -18.74 36.35
N GLY A 1009 -20.79 -18.11 35.17
CA GLY A 1009 -20.66 -16.65 35.04
C GLY A 1009 -21.71 -15.87 35.86
N ALA A 1010 -22.94 -16.40 35.95
CA ALA A 1010 -23.99 -15.81 36.78
C ALA A 1010 -23.67 -15.85 38.29
N LEU A 1011 -23.00 -16.90 38.75
CA LEU A 1011 -22.59 -17.05 40.16
C LEU A 1011 -21.41 -16.15 40.49
N ILE A 1012 -20.47 -15.94 39.56
CA ILE A 1012 -19.37 -14.98 39.73
C ILE A 1012 -19.93 -13.56 39.96
N GLY A 1013 -20.94 -13.15 39.18
CA GLY A 1013 -21.58 -11.85 39.36
C GLY A 1013 -22.31 -11.72 40.70
N GLN A 1014 -22.94 -12.80 41.19
CA GLN A 1014 -23.58 -12.82 42.51
C GLN A 1014 -22.54 -12.82 43.64
N ALA A 1015 -21.43 -13.56 43.49
CA ALA A 1015 -20.33 -13.60 44.44
C ALA A 1015 -19.68 -12.22 44.59
N LYS A 1016 -19.39 -11.53 43.47
CA LYS A 1016 -18.87 -10.15 43.47
C LYS A 1016 -19.83 -9.12 44.09
N LYS A 1017 -21.15 -9.36 44.02
CA LYS A 1017 -22.14 -8.50 44.72
C LYS A 1017 -22.14 -8.69 46.23
N GLN A 1018 -21.88 -9.91 46.72
CA GLN A 1018 -21.87 -10.21 48.16
C GLN A 1018 -20.53 -9.87 48.81
N ASN A 1019 -19.44 -10.20 48.12
CA ASN A 1019 -18.11 -9.80 48.53
C ASN A 1019 -17.35 -9.32 47.28
N PRO A 1020 -17.13 -8.01 47.12
CA PRO A 1020 -16.42 -7.49 45.94
C PRO A 1020 -14.99 -8.02 45.85
N ASN A 1021 -14.43 -8.55 46.95
CA ASN A 1021 -13.05 -9.06 47.07
C ASN A 1021 -12.78 -10.46 46.52
N VAL A 1022 -13.82 -11.16 46.05
CA VAL A 1022 -13.65 -12.52 45.53
C VAL A 1022 -12.95 -12.54 44.16
N ASN A 1023 -11.98 -13.46 43.98
CA ASN A 1023 -11.33 -13.69 42.70
C ASN A 1023 -12.28 -14.46 41.76
N PRO A 1024 -12.68 -13.90 40.59
CA PRO A 1024 -13.59 -14.56 39.64
C PRO A 1024 -13.13 -15.94 39.15
N GLY A 1025 -11.82 -16.10 38.93
CA GLY A 1025 -11.22 -17.36 38.50
C GLY A 1025 -11.35 -18.43 39.59
N ARG A 1026 -11.03 -18.06 40.84
CA ARG A 1026 -11.13 -18.99 41.97
C ARG A 1026 -12.58 -19.36 42.31
N VAL A 1027 -13.52 -18.40 42.21
CA VAL A 1027 -14.96 -18.69 42.34
C VAL A 1027 -15.41 -19.71 41.29
N ARG A 1028 -14.91 -19.59 40.05
CA ARG A 1028 -15.23 -20.53 38.98
C ARG A 1028 -14.72 -21.93 39.27
N GLU A 1029 -13.47 -22.05 39.67
CA GLU A 1029 -12.85 -23.34 40.04
C GLU A 1029 -13.62 -24.01 41.18
N ILE A 1030 -13.84 -23.30 42.30
CA ILE A 1030 -14.53 -23.83 43.47
C ILE A 1030 -15.98 -24.22 43.15
N CYS A 1031 -16.71 -23.43 42.35
CA CYS A 1031 -18.07 -23.80 41.94
C CYS A 1031 -18.10 -25.09 41.11
N ILE A 1032 -17.12 -25.28 40.22
CA ILE A 1032 -17.02 -26.49 39.40
C ILE A 1032 -16.63 -27.69 40.27
N GLU A 1033 -15.66 -27.54 41.17
CA GLU A 1033 -15.24 -28.57 42.13
C GLU A 1033 -16.41 -29.03 43.01
N LEU A 1034 -17.14 -28.10 43.62
CA LEU A 1034 -18.30 -28.41 44.47
C LEU A 1034 -19.44 -29.09 43.73
N VAL A 1035 -19.71 -28.72 42.48
CA VAL A 1035 -20.76 -29.39 41.67
C VAL A 1035 -20.35 -30.80 41.27
N ASN A 1036 -19.05 -31.06 41.06
CA ASN A 1036 -18.55 -32.40 40.81
C ASN A 1036 -18.62 -33.30 42.06
N GLU A 1037 -18.65 -32.72 43.26
CA GLU A 1037 -18.84 -33.43 44.54
C GLU A 1037 -20.31 -33.70 44.91
N MET A 1038 -21.26 -32.97 44.30
CA MET A 1038 -22.72 -33.06 44.51
C MET A 1038 -23.40 -34.03 43.53
#